data_AF-A0A3M5KQT6-F1
#
_entry.id   AF-A0A3M5KQT6-F1
#
_cell.length_a   1.000
_cell.length_b   1.000
_cell.length_c   1.000
_cell.angle_alpha   90.00
_cell.angle_beta   90.00
_cell.angle_gamma   90.00
#
_symmetry.space_group_name_H-M   'P 1'
#
loop_
_entity.id
_entity.type
_entity.pdbx_description
1 polymer ?
#
loop_
_entity_poly.entity_id
_entity_poly.type
_entity_poly.pdbx_seq_one_letter_code
_entity_poly.pdbx_strand_id
1 'polypeptide(L)'
;MGNFDDAISAQDGISGVINYGTTEWALDPSKHFYVEADRLYMFATDGHMGFNGSGALASLLSTAPENGWGPWHESGHQRQLSPMTWGTGTGMTEVTVNLYSMAAQEFFLGRATGADSSYAPMKEYLASSLREYDNIKEAGHKLVMLWQLRLTFGTSFYPQLHQRYRLMNNPPTVSDDKAQRFIVETSLLSHVNLAEFFDRWGLYPTPETLNQIADLPALTLAIWETDADTTIPIPLPLSTYIPELAHILSSVNGTFQDRIKFTVAEQWYTPYRYEITLNGTLVASADHGECVGCEARIEEGIAYVEASAPISEGDEASVKVFAGGKLYAVASTASRPILLFNIKAMFTDDRCAELRPGITQPRLDVLFFNLDEEKTDELHGRLLNRAQRLLLQKTIRSVIVSAGGVQVTFEDEVFKNHDYTILLGATPYATLEKGYPSGSELVNNAWICPCGVGHQEVTITAAGGTGKTYTLFSGNVEQAKIALPIRQLFTDHTMTRLAEGVDQTSVDALYMTVNGNPIISVTNRAFYRSYLVIAQSMLLRLTVAKVVRADDVLDVYFEGDTFKKHNYKLFVNDLYASEITQGNAYYSSVSNRVWTSSKKFGGNDHCKVIVEYQGVVTTLYESDAADAMTASALQEGDVTQCGLEKF
;
A
#
# COMPACT_ATOMS: atom_id res chain seq x y z
N MET A 1 12.02 -19.75 35.36
CA MET A 1 11.93 -20.03 33.91
C MET A 1 10.59 -19.62 33.29
N GLY A 2 9.46 -19.63 34.01
CA GLY A 2 8.14 -19.28 33.43
C GLY A 2 8.02 -17.92 32.72
N ASN A 3 8.69 -16.85 33.17
CA ASN A 3 8.52 -15.52 32.59
C ASN A 3 9.04 -15.40 31.12
N PHE A 4 10.08 -16.14 30.72
CA PHE A 4 10.60 -16.03 29.34
C PHE A 4 9.75 -16.75 28.31
N ASP A 5 9.34 -17.99 28.60
CA ASP A 5 8.52 -18.77 27.68
C ASP A 5 7.13 -18.13 27.52
N ASP A 6 6.58 -17.57 28.61
CA ASP A 6 5.32 -16.80 28.58
C ASP A 6 5.46 -15.52 27.74
N ALA A 7 6.56 -14.78 27.90
CA ALA A 7 6.83 -13.59 27.08
C ALA A 7 7.00 -13.95 25.60
N ILE A 8 7.75 -15.01 25.30
CA ILE A 8 7.92 -15.55 23.94
C ILE A 8 6.57 -15.95 23.36
N SER A 9 5.74 -16.67 24.12
CA SER A 9 4.39 -17.05 23.69
C SER A 9 3.51 -15.84 23.39
N ALA A 10 3.60 -14.76 24.14
CA ALA A 10 2.88 -13.52 23.86
C ALA A 10 3.38 -12.85 22.57
N GLN A 11 4.69 -12.87 22.33
CA GLN A 11 5.31 -12.33 21.12
C GLN A 11 5.00 -13.16 19.87
N ASP A 12 4.99 -14.48 20.00
CA ASP A 12 4.58 -15.40 18.93
C ASP A 12 3.08 -15.23 18.65
N GLY A 13 2.28 -15.05 19.72
CA GLY A 13 0.86 -14.77 19.65
C GLY A 13 0.53 -13.55 18.81
N ILE A 14 1.14 -12.38 19.08
CA ILE A 14 0.91 -11.16 18.28
C ILE A 14 1.45 -11.31 16.84
N SER A 15 2.47 -12.15 16.63
CA SER A 15 2.97 -12.52 15.30
C SER A 15 2.03 -13.42 14.50
N GLY A 16 1.02 -14.01 15.14
CA GLY A 16 0.19 -15.03 14.53
C GLY A 16 0.94 -16.32 14.24
N VAL A 17 1.92 -16.65 15.09
CA VAL A 17 2.66 -17.91 15.05
C VAL A 17 2.16 -18.78 16.20
N ILE A 18 1.66 -19.97 15.88
CA ILE A 18 1.04 -20.91 16.82
C ILE A 18 1.47 -22.34 16.52
N ASN A 19 1.66 -23.14 17.57
CA ASN A 19 2.02 -24.57 17.51
C ASN A 19 3.37 -24.87 16.82
N TYR A 20 3.97 -26.01 17.13
CA TYR A 20 5.14 -26.48 16.38
C TYR A 20 4.70 -27.19 15.10
N GLY A 21 5.47 -27.04 14.02
CA GLY A 21 5.15 -27.61 12.72
C GLY A 21 6.09 -27.14 11.61
N THR A 22 5.66 -27.29 10.37
CA THR A 22 6.41 -26.87 9.17
C THR A 22 5.71 -25.76 8.38
N THR A 23 4.63 -25.21 8.92
CA THR A 23 3.84 -24.14 8.29
C THR A 23 4.47 -22.77 8.55
N GLU A 24 4.06 -21.75 7.81
CA GLU A 24 4.56 -20.38 7.99
C GLU A 24 3.99 -19.67 9.25
N TRP A 25 3.07 -20.31 9.97
CA TRP A 25 2.67 -19.93 11.32
C TRP A 25 3.23 -20.86 12.39
N ALA A 26 4.12 -21.80 12.06
CA ALA A 26 4.72 -22.67 13.06
C ALA A 26 5.75 -21.91 13.92
N LEU A 27 5.75 -22.21 15.22
CA LEU A 27 6.76 -21.73 16.15
C LEU A 27 8.15 -22.15 15.68
N ASP A 28 9.10 -21.22 15.71
CA ASP A 28 10.50 -21.54 15.49
C ASP A 28 11.00 -22.38 16.68
N PRO A 29 11.48 -23.63 16.46
CA PRO A 29 12.01 -24.46 17.53
C PRO A 29 13.35 -23.95 18.09
N SER A 30 13.95 -22.95 17.43
CA SER A 30 15.21 -22.35 17.84
C SER A 30 15.07 -21.63 19.18
N LYS A 31 16.11 -21.76 20.01
CA LYS A 31 16.17 -21.06 21.28
C LYS A 31 16.74 -19.68 21.08
N HIS A 32 16.20 -18.73 21.83
CA HIS A 32 16.83 -17.44 22.01
C HIS A 32 18.14 -17.56 22.78
N PHE A 33 19.21 -16.96 22.25
CA PHE A 33 20.52 -16.94 22.89
C PHE A 33 20.75 -15.60 23.58
N TYR A 34 20.69 -15.61 24.92
CA TYR A 34 21.04 -14.47 25.75
C TYR A 34 22.54 -14.53 26.09
N VAL A 35 23.30 -13.51 25.70
CA VAL A 35 24.75 -13.45 25.91
C VAL A 35 25.13 -12.22 26.71
N GLU A 36 26.09 -12.36 27.62
CA GLU A 36 26.78 -11.22 28.20
C GLU A 36 27.61 -10.55 27.11
N ALA A 37 27.48 -9.23 26.98
CA ALA A 37 28.13 -8.45 25.94
C ALA A 37 29.08 -7.39 26.51
N ASP A 38 30.09 -7.04 25.73
CA ASP A 38 31.11 -6.05 26.05
C ASP A 38 30.85 -4.66 25.43
N ARG A 39 29.79 -4.52 24.63
CA ARG A 39 29.38 -3.28 23.95
C ARG A 39 27.87 -3.08 23.93
N LEU A 40 27.44 -1.84 23.69
CA LEU A 40 26.02 -1.39 23.69
C LEU A 40 25.32 -1.72 25.02
N TYR A 41 24.11 -1.20 25.28
CA TYR A 41 23.42 -1.52 26.54
C TYR A 41 22.70 -2.87 26.44
N MET A 42 21.83 -2.99 25.44
CA MET A 42 21.20 -4.22 24.95
C MET A 42 21.22 -4.18 23.41
N PHE A 43 21.24 -5.34 22.74
CA PHE A 43 21.09 -5.42 21.28
C PHE A 43 20.64 -6.82 20.85
N ALA A 44 20.11 -6.93 19.62
CA ALA A 44 19.77 -8.19 18.99
C ALA A 44 20.41 -8.33 17.59
N THR A 45 20.92 -9.52 17.25
CA THR A 45 21.38 -9.89 15.89
C THR A 45 21.37 -11.41 15.73
N ASP A 46 20.92 -11.91 14.58
CA ASP A 46 21.09 -13.32 14.17
C ASP A 46 20.76 -14.35 15.27
N GLY A 47 19.60 -14.24 15.93
CA GLY A 47 19.16 -15.12 17.02
C GLY A 47 19.83 -14.90 18.39
N HIS A 48 20.76 -13.95 18.49
CA HIS A 48 21.46 -13.57 19.72
C HIS A 48 20.94 -12.24 20.26
N MET A 49 20.91 -12.12 21.59
CA MET A 49 20.61 -10.89 22.31
C MET A 49 21.73 -10.62 23.32
N GLY A 50 22.41 -9.49 23.18
CA GLY A 50 23.52 -9.08 24.04
C GLY A 50 23.07 -8.18 25.19
N PHE A 51 23.66 -8.37 26.37
CA PHE A 51 23.38 -7.60 27.58
C PHE A 51 24.69 -7.16 28.23
N ASN A 52 24.93 -5.85 28.30
CA ASN A 52 26.16 -5.30 28.86
C ASN A 52 25.92 -4.66 30.23
N GLY A 53 26.72 -5.08 31.21
CA GLY A 53 26.76 -4.46 32.52
C GLY A 53 25.63 -4.93 33.44
N SER A 54 25.78 -4.59 34.73
CA SER A 54 24.92 -5.10 35.79
C SER A 54 23.45 -4.68 35.65
N GLY A 55 23.17 -3.50 35.08
CA GLY A 55 21.81 -3.03 34.84
C GLY A 55 21.05 -3.89 33.82
N ALA A 56 21.65 -4.12 32.65
CA ALA A 56 21.03 -4.91 31.60
C ALA A 56 20.83 -6.37 32.02
N LEU A 57 21.84 -6.96 32.70
CA LEU A 57 21.76 -8.31 33.25
C LEU A 57 20.70 -8.42 34.37
N ALA A 58 20.56 -7.40 35.22
CA ALA A 58 19.52 -7.38 36.24
C ALA A 58 18.11 -7.32 35.63
N SER A 59 17.90 -6.51 34.58
CA SER A 59 16.64 -6.49 33.83
C SER A 59 16.35 -7.83 33.17
N LEU A 60 17.35 -8.44 32.52
CA LEU A 60 17.21 -9.77 31.93
C LEU A 60 16.80 -10.81 32.97
N LEU A 61 17.48 -10.86 34.12
CA LEU A 61 17.24 -11.87 35.16
C LEU A 61 16.01 -11.58 36.03
N SER A 62 15.38 -10.41 35.87
CA SER A 62 14.19 -10.01 36.63
C SER A 62 12.99 -10.87 36.28
N THR A 63 12.23 -11.28 37.31
CA THR A 63 10.91 -11.91 37.14
C THR A 63 9.76 -10.90 37.21
N ALA A 64 10.05 -9.63 37.48
CA ALA A 64 9.06 -8.57 37.60
C ALA A 64 8.75 -7.98 36.21
N PRO A 65 7.47 -7.98 35.75
CA PRO A 65 7.09 -7.50 34.42
C PRO A 65 7.51 -6.06 34.11
N GLU A 66 7.57 -5.18 35.12
CA GLU A 66 7.99 -3.78 34.99
C GLU A 66 9.44 -3.63 34.48
N ASN A 67 10.28 -4.64 34.68
CA ASN A 67 11.67 -4.66 34.20
C ASN A 67 11.82 -5.36 32.85
N GLY A 68 10.73 -5.93 32.30
CA GLY A 68 10.77 -6.81 31.14
C GLY A 68 10.91 -6.11 29.79
N TRP A 69 10.62 -4.80 29.71
CA TRP A 69 10.54 -4.09 28.42
C TRP A 69 11.80 -4.25 27.55
N GLY A 70 12.99 -4.02 28.11
CA GLY A 70 14.26 -4.13 27.39
C GLY A 70 14.51 -5.54 26.83
N PRO A 71 14.54 -6.58 27.69
CA PRO A 71 14.66 -7.96 27.21
C PRO A 71 13.60 -8.39 26.20
N TRP A 72 12.34 -7.96 26.37
CA TRP A 72 11.27 -8.24 25.40
C TRP A 72 11.48 -7.51 24.08
N HIS A 73 11.97 -6.28 24.10
CA HIS A 73 12.29 -5.48 22.92
C HIS A 73 13.35 -6.19 22.07
N GLU A 74 14.47 -6.60 22.67
CA GLU A 74 15.51 -7.33 21.94
C GLU A 74 15.01 -8.66 21.37
N SER A 75 14.18 -9.38 22.12
CA SER A 75 13.53 -10.62 21.65
C SER A 75 12.57 -10.36 20.48
N GLY A 76 11.92 -9.19 20.48
CA GLY A 76 11.04 -8.75 19.41
C GLY A 76 11.75 -8.52 18.08
N HIS A 77 13.01 -8.06 18.08
CA HIS A 77 13.76 -7.85 16.84
C HIS A 77 13.89 -9.14 16.01
N GLN A 78 13.94 -10.31 16.67
CA GLN A 78 13.99 -11.61 15.99
C GLN A 78 12.70 -11.96 15.22
N ARG A 79 11.60 -11.22 15.44
CA ARG A 79 10.28 -11.44 14.84
C ARG A 79 9.86 -10.33 13.89
N GLN A 80 10.67 -9.29 13.71
CA GLN A 80 10.25 -8.14 12.93
C GLN A 80 10.07 -8.47 11.44
N LEU A 81 8.92 -8.08 10.91
CA LEU A 81 8.63 -8.21 9.49
C LEU A 81 9.27 -7.04 8.73
N SER A 82 10.37 -7.30 8.03
CA SER A 82 11.02 -6.32 7.15
C SER A 82 10.05 -5.65 6.17
N PRO A 83 9.09 -6.35 5.52
CA PRO A 83 8.11 -5.73 4.63
C PRO A 83 7.12 -4.74 5.30
N MET A 84 7.00 -4.78 6.62
CA MET A 84 6.18 -3.85 7.42
C MET A 84 7.04 -2.77 8.11
N THR A 85 8.37 -2.85 7.97
CA THR A 85 9.33 -2.00 8.68
C THR A 85 10.08 -1.11 7.70
N TRP A 86 9.64 0.15 7.56
CA TRP A 86 10.23 1.14 6.66
C TRP A 86 11.31 1.99 7.33
N GLY A 87 12.23 2.52 6.51
CA GLY A 87 13.40 3.28 6.95
C GLY A 87 13.35 4.78 6.66
N THR A 88 12.22 5.34 6.25
CA THR A 88 12.09 6.79 6.03
C THR A 88 12.14 7.59 7.34
N GLY A 89 12.59 8.85 7.25
CA GLY A 89 12.72 9.75 8.39
C GLY A 89 13.58 9.16 9.52
N THR A 90 13.00 9.03 10.71
CA THR A 90 13.63 8.44 11.90
C THR A 90 13.50 6.90 11.97
N GLY A 91 12.92 6.28 10.93
CA GLY A 91 12.80 4.82 10.79
C GLY A 91 11.73 4.16 11.66
N MET A 92 11.49 2.88 11.40
CA MET A 92 10.53 2.03 12.12
C MET A 92 11.13 0.79 12.79
N THR A 93 12.44 0.57 12.66
CA THR A 93 13.14 -0.58 13.27
C THR A 93 12.98 -0.60 14.78
N GLU A 94 13.20 0.54 15.45
CA GLU A 94 13.04 0.66 16.91
C GLU A 94 11.57 0.89 17.34
N VAL A 95 10.63 0.89 16.38
CA VAL A 95 9.21 1.19 16.61
C VAL A 95 8.36 -0.06 16.53
N THR A 96 8.37 -0.75 15.38
CA THR A 96 7.55 -1.95 15.15
C THR A 96 7.92 -3.07 16.11
N VAL A 97 9.19 -3.14 16.54
CA VAL A 97 9.65 -4.08 17.57
C VAL A 97 8.89 -3.92 18.89
N ASN A 98 8.47 -2.70 19.24
CA ASN A 98 7.76 -2.46 20.49
C ASN A 98 6.37 -3.09 20.53
N LEU A 99 5.80 -3.51 19.40
CA LEU A 99 4.58 -4.34 19.40
C LEU A 99 4.77 -5.62 20.21
N TYR A 100 5.96 -6.21 20.15
CA TYR A 100 6.31 -7.43 20.89
C TYR A 100 6.47 -7.17 22.39
N SER A 101 7.06 -6.04 22.78
CA SER A 101 7.11 -5.62 24.18
C SER A 101 5.71 -5.29 24.72
N MET A 102 4.87 -4.63 23.93
CA MET A 102 3.48 -4.34 24.30
C MET A 102 2.66 -5.62 24.47
N ALA A 103 2.83 -6.61 23.59
CA ALA A 103 2.16 -7.91 23.71
C ALA A 103 2.57 -8.68 24.96
N ALA A 104 3.88 -8.76 25.26
CA ALA A 104 4.37 -9.38 26.48
C ALA A 104 3.85 -8.66 27.73
N GLN A 105 3.87 -7.33 27.74
CA GLN A 105 3.34 -6.54 28.84
C GLN A 105 1.83 -6.74 29.04
N GLU A 106 1.05 -6.75 27.94
CA GLU A 106 -0.38 -7.03 27.96
C GLU A 106 -0.67 -8.41 28.55
N PHE A 107 0.13 -9.43 28.20
CA PHE A 107 0.00 -10.77 28.75
C PHE A 107 0.19 -10.81 30.27
N PHE A 108 1.24 -10.18 30.79
CA PHE A 108 1.55 -10.24 32.24
C PHE A 108 0.70 -9.31 33.09
N LEU A 109 0.31 -8.14 32.56
CA LEU A 109 -0.37 -7.09 33.34
C LEU A 109 -1.87 -6.98 33.02
N GLY A 110 -2.37 -7.74 32.05
CA GLY A 110 -3.74 -7.64 31.54
C GLY A 110 -4.00 -6.40 30.66
N ARG A 111 -3.00 -5.53 30.50
CA ARG A 111 -2.98 -4.41 29.54
C ARG A 111 -1.55 -3.96 29.23
N ALA A 112 -1.33 -3.39 28.06
CA ALA A 112 -0.07 -2.73 27.75
C ALA A 112 -0.09 -1.29 28.27
N THR A 113 0.98 -0.88 28.95
CA THR A 113 1.17 0.47 29.53
C THR A 113 2.32 1.24 28.89
N GLY A 114 3.13 0.60 28.04
CA GLY A 114 4.33 1.19 27.43
C GLY A 114 4.08 2.40 26.52
N ALA A 115 2.83 2.60 26.09
CA ALA A 115 2.41 3.78 25.32
C ALA A 115 1.79 4.90 26.19
N ASP A 116 1.55 4.67 27.48
CA ASP A 116 0.72 5.56 28.30
C ASP A 116 1.27 6.98 28.39
N SER A 117 2.57 7.11 28.61
CA SER A 117 3.26 8.41 28.66
C SER A 117 3.25 9.15 27.31
N SER A 118 3.00 8.44 26.22
CA SER A 118 3.00 8.97 24.85
C SER A 118 1.63 9.49 24.42
N TYR A 119 0.53 9.11 25.07
CA TYR A 119 -0.81 9.54 24.63
C TYR A 119 -1.04 11.05 24.72
N ALA A 120 -0.67 11.68 25.84
CA ALA A 120 -0.83 13.13 26.01
C ALA A 120 -0.07 13.95 24.94
N PRO A 121 1.25 13.76 24.73
CA PRO A 121 1.95 14.48 23.67
C PRO A 121 1.45 14.10 22.26
N MET A 122 0.96 12.88 22.05
CA MET A 122 0.40 12.49 20.75
C MET A 122 -0.97 13.11 20.46
N LYS A 123 -1.81 13.37 21.48
CA LYS A 123 -3.03 14.17 21.29
C LYS A 123 -2.70 15.59 20.86
N GLU A 124 -1.69 16.21 21.45
CA GLU A 124 -1.21 17.53 21.03
C GLU A 124 -0.65 17.50 19.59
N TYR A 125 0.13 16.48 19.25
CA TYR A 125 0.64 16.28 17.89
C TYR A 125 -0.48 16.13 16.85
N LEU A 126 -1.49 15.29 17.13
CA LEU A 126 -2.62 15.06 16.23
C LEU A 126 -3.50 16.30 16.04
N ALA A 127 -3.57 17.17 17.04
CA ALA A 127 -4.25 18.47 16.96
C ALA A 127 -3.45 19.55 16.22
N SER A 128 -2.14 19.35 16.02
CA SER A 128 -1.26 20.32 15.36
C SER A 128 -1.52 20.42 13.85
N SER A 129 -1.21 21.56 13.23
CA SER A 129 -1.37 21.76 11.78
C SER A 129 -0.19 21.24 10.94
N LEU A 130 0.92 20.81 11.56
CA LEU A 130 2.09 20.26 10.88
C LEU A 130 2.34 18.85 11.42
N ARG A 131 1.98 17.85 10.61
CA ARG A 131 2.05 16.44 10.99
C ARG A 131 2.91 15.71 9.97
N GLU A 132 3.97 15.06 10.43
CA GLU A 132 4.86 14.27 9.60
C GLU A 132 5.32 13.07 10.41
N TYR A 133 4.65 11.94 10.21
CA TYR A 133 4.83 10.75 11.03
C TYR A 133 6.30 10.29 11.04
N ASP A 134 6.93 10.28 9.87
CA ASP A 134 8.30 9.81 9.70
C ASP A 134 9.32 10.66 10.46
N ASN A 135 9.00 11.92 10.79
CA ASN A 135 9.87 12.84 11.50
C ASN A 135 9.69 12.80 13.03
N ILE A 136 8.74 12.02 13.55
CA ILE A 136 8.59 11.78 14.99
C ILE A 136 9.85 11.06 15.51
N LYS A 137 10.59 11.69 16.43
CA LYS A 137 11.88 11.15 16.92
C LYS A 137 11.71 10.00 17.91
N GLU A 138 10.74 10.10 18.80
CA GLU A 138 10.55 9.13 19.88
C GLU A 138 9.81 7.90 19.36
N ALA A 139 10.39 6.72 19.56
CA ALA A 139 9.78 5.47 19.12
C ALA A 139 8.44 5.18 19.83
N GLY A 140 8.34 5.54 21.12
CA GLY A 140 7.09 5.42 21.90
C GLY A 140 5.95 6.27 21.34
N HIS A 141 6.25 7.46 20.82
CA HIS A 141 5.27 8.32 20.15
C HIS A 141 4.75 7.68 18.86
N LYS A 142 5.65 7.14 18.03
CA LYS A 142 5.26 6.41 16.81
C LYS A 142 4.44 5.15 17.10
N LEU A 143 4.78 4.44 18.19
CA LEU A 143 4.10 3.22 18.63
C LEU A 143 2.61 3.45 18.91
N VAL A 144 2.21 4.65 19.36
CA VAL A 144 0.80 4.97 19.63
C VAL A 144 -0.09 4.69 18.41
N MET A 145 0.32 5.10 17.20
CA MET A 145 -0.45 4.81 15.97
C MET A 145 -0.67 3.32 15.76
N LEU A 146 0.38 2.52 15.97
CA LEU A 146 0.33 1.07 15.81
C LEU A 146 -0.60 0.44 16.87
N TRP A 147 -0.43 0.85 18.13
CA TRP A 147 -1.23 0.30 19.21
C TRP A 147 -2.70 0.73 19.17
N GLN A 148 -3.02 1.91 18.63
CA GLN A 148 -4.39 2.32 18.33
C GLN A 148 -5.10 1.33 17.41
N LEU A 149 -4.43 0.83 16.37
CA LEU A 149 -5.01 -0.20 15.49
C LEU A 149 -5.31 -1.50 16.26
N ARG A 150 -4.42 -1.91 17.18
CA ARG A 150 -4.64 -3.09 18.05
C ARG A 150 -5.81 -2.92 19.01
N LEU A 151 -6.00 -1.72 19.55
CA LEU A 151 -7.11 -1.40 20.44
C LEU A 151 -8.44 -1.29 19.67
N THR A 152 -8.43 -0.70 18.48
CA THR A 152 -9.61 -0.57 17.61
C THR A 152 -10.08 -1.90 17.02
N PHE A 153 -9.16 -2.72 16.50
CA PHE A 153 -9.51 -3.94 15.77
C PHE A 153 -9.39 -5.23 16.60
N GLY A 154 -8.86 -5.14 17.82
CA GLY A 154 -8.77 -6.25 18.76
C GLY A 154 -7.57 -7.18 18.55
N THR A 155 -7.55 -8.27 19.33
CA THR A 155 -6.40 -9.20 19.48
C THR A 155 -6.01 -9.91 18.20
N SER A 156 -6.97 -10.16 17.32
CA SER A 156 -6.76 -10.88 16.06
C SER A 156 -6.17 -10.00 14.94
N PHE A 157 -6.03 -8.69 15.14
CA PHE A 157 -5.58 -7.77 14.09
C PHE A 157 -4.15 -8.05 13.61
N TYR A 158 -3.17 -7.93 14.51
CA TYR A 158 -1.75 -8.14 14.15
C TYR A 158 -1.43 -9.57 13.71
N PRO A 159 -1.99 -10.63 14.34
CA PRO A 159 -1.82 -11.99 13.84
C PRO A 159 -2.23 -12.16 12.37
N GLN A 160 -3.40 -11.63 12.01
CA GLN A 160 -3.89 -11.66 10.64
C GLN A 160 -3.03 -10.79 9.71
N LEU A 161 -2.67 -9.58 10.13
CA LEU A 161 -1.85 -8.68 9.34
C LEU A 161 -0.46 -9.30 9.05
N HIS A 162 0.17 -9.87 10.06
CA HIS A 162 1.48 -10.51 9.94
C HIS A 162 1.42 -11.74 9.04
N GLN A 163 0.37 -12.57 9.13
CA GLN A 163 0.19 -13.68 8.20
C GLN A 163 0.02 -13.20 6.75
N ARG A 164 -0.75 -12.12 6.52
CA ARG A 164 -0.89 -11.53 5.18
C ARG A 164 0.43 -11.11 4.57
N TYR A 165 1.35 -10.55 5.37
CA TYR A 165 2.71 -10.24 4.90
C TYR A 165 3.56 -11.49 4.64
N ARG A 166 3.47 -12.53 5.47
CA ARG A 166 4.19 -13.80 5.25
C ARG A 166 3.73 -14.52 3.97
N LEU A 167 2.45 -14.43 3.63
CA LEU A 167 1.85 -15.04 2.44
C LEU A 167 1.94 -14.15 1.18
N MET A 168 2.58 -12.98 1.28
CA MET A 168 2.67 -12.05 0.16
C MET A 168 3.73 -12.52 -0.85
N ASN A 169 3.34 -12.76 -2.09
CA ASN A 169 4.27 -13.21 -3.14
C ASN A 169 5.38 -12.18 -3.45
N ASN A 170 5.01 -10.89 -3.48
CA ASN A 170 5.92 -9.78 -3.82
C ASN A 170 5.85 -8.70 -2.72
N PRO A 171 6.48 -8.93 -1.56
CA PRO A 171 6.46 -7.95 -0.48
C PRO A 171 7.26 -6.69 -0.83
N PRO A 172 6.84 -5.51 -0.35
CA PRO A 172 7.54 -4.26 -0.61
C PRO A 172 8.94 -4.27 0.02
N THR A 173 9.94 -3.86 -0.74
CA THR A 173 11.35 -3.78 -0.32
C THR A 173 11.82 -2.35 -0.11
N VAL A 174 11.22 -1.38 -0.81
CA VAL A 174 11.51 0.06 -0.71
C VAL A 174 10.69 0.68 0.42
N SER A 175 11.29 1.59 1.20
CA SER A 175 10.67 2.15 2.41
C SER A 175 9.33 2.85 2.16
N ASP A 176 9.21 3.69 1.13
CA ASP A 176 7.95 4.36 0.79
C ASP A 176 6.86 3.34 0.45
N ASP A 177 7.19 2.33 -0.35
CA ASP A 177 6.25 1.27 -0.72
C ASP A 177 5.82 0.45 0.50
N LYS A 178 6.71 0.21 1.47
CA LYS A 178 6.36 -0.46 2.73
C LYS A 178 5.33 0.34 3.54
N ALA A 179 5.54 1.65 3.68
CA ALA A 179 4.60 2.54 4.37
C ALA A 179 3.25 2.60 3.67
N GLN A 180 3.24 2.76 2.34
CA GLN A 180 2.00 2.75 1.55
C GLN A 180 1.30 1.40 1.60
N ARG A 181 2.05 0.29 1.55
CA ARG A 181 1.50 -1.06 1.68
C ARG A 181 0.87 -1.29 3.04
N PHE A 182 1.44 -0.73 4.11
CA PHE A 182 0.84 -0.80 5.45
C PHE A 182 -0.55 -0.14 5.48
N ILE A 183 -0.72 1.03 4.84
CA ILE A 183 -2.03 1.69 4.71
C ILE A 183 -3.03 0.79 3.97
N VAL A 184 -2.60 0.18 2.86
CA VAL A 184 -3.46 -0.70 2.06
C VAL A 184 -3.84 -1.97 2.84
N GLU A 185 -2.88 -2.68 3.40
CA GLU A 185 -3.13 -3.97 4.06
C GLU A 185 -3.99 -3.83 5.31
N THR A 186 -3.79 -2.78 6.10
CA THR A 186 -4.63 -2.50 7.26
C THR A 186 -6.06 -2.12 6.86
N SER A 187 -6.23 -1.39 5.75
CA SER A 187 -7.55 -1.05 5.21
C SER A 187 -8.28 -2.28 4.66
N LEU A 188 -7.58 -3.11 3.87
CA LEU A 188 -8.14 -4.34 3.30
C LEU A 188 -8.50 -5.37 4.38
N LEU A 189 -7.64 -5.53 5.39
CA LEU A 189 -7.88 -6.44 6.51
C LEU A 189 -9.08 -6.00 7.36
N SER A 190 -9.19 -4.70 7.63
CA SER A 190 -10.29 -4.15 8.44
C SER A 190 -11.61 -3.99 7.68
N HIS A 191 -11.58 -4.07 6.35
CA HIS A 191 -12.70 -3.71 5.47
C HIS A 191 -13.16 -2.25 5.66
N VAL A 192 -12.22 -1.36 6.01
CA VAL A 192 -12.48 0.08 6.18
C VAL A 192 -11.39 0.87 5.47
N ASN A 193 -11.75 1.95 4.78
CA ASN A 193 -10.79 2.87 4.21
C ASN A 193 -10.11 3.68 5.34
N LEU A 194 -8.86 3.33 5.68
CA LEU A 194 -8.10 3.98 6.76
C LEU A 194 -7.30 5.20 6.31
N ALA A 195 -7.50 5.71 5.08
CA ALA A 195 -6.76 6.86 4.57
C ALA A 195 -6.83 8.08 5.50
N GLU A 196 -8.00 8.36 6.09
CA GLU A 196 -8.15 9.46 7.05
C GLU A 196 -7.35 9.23 8.33
N PHE A 197 -7.36 8.01 8.89
CA PHE A 197 -6.57 7.68 10.07
C PHE A 197 -5.08 7.96 9.85
N PHE A 198 -4.53 7.52 8.71
CA PHE A 198 -3.12 7.74 8.40
C PHE A 198 -2.80 9.20 8.04
N ASP A 199 -3.70 9.91 7.35
CA ASP A 199 -3.57 11.36 7.10
C ASP A 199 -3.52 12.17 8.41
N ARG A 200 -4.32 11.78 9.42
CA ARG A 200 -4.28 12.36 10.76
C ARG A 200 -2.92 12.17 11.42
N TRP A 201 -2.34 10.99 11.31
CA TRP A 201 -1.00 10.71 11.84
C TRP A 201 0.14 11.39 11.08
N GLY A 202 -0.13 11.93 9.88
CA GLY A 202 0.90 12.48 9.01
C GLY A 202 1.66 11.41 8.21
N LEU A 203 1.09 10.22 8.09
CA LEU A 203 1.54 9.15 7.17
C LEU A 203 0.66 9.23 5.92
N TYR A 204 1.07 10.05 4.96
CA TYR A 204 0.18 10.44 3.88
C TYR A 204 0.03 9.37 2.80
N PRO A 205 -1.20 8.97 2.44
CA PRO A 205 -1.42 8.05 1.32
C PRO A 205 -1.08 8.71 -0.02
N THR A 206 -0.54 7.94 -0.96
CA THR A 206 -0.37 8.37 -2.36
C THR A 206 -1.69 8.22 -3.14
N PRO A 207 -1.83 8.87 -4.32
CA PRO A 207 -2.99 8.64 -5.20
C PRO A 207 -3.18 7.16 -5.55
N GLU A 208 -2.08 6.43 -5.74
CA GLU A 208 -2.11 4.99 -5.99
C GLU A 208 -2.67 4.21 -4.78
N THR A 209 -2.21 4.51 -3.57
CA THR A 209 -2.75 3.93 -2.33
C THR A 209 -4.24 4.18 -2.19
N LEU A 210 -4.69 5.43 -2.43
CA LEU A 210 -6.11 5.78 -2.41
C LEU A 210 -6.91 4.96 -3.44
N ASN A 211 -6.35 4.73 -4.63
CA ASN A 211 -7.02 3.92 -5.64
C ASN A 211 -7.26 2.48 -5.21
N GLN A 212 -6.36 1.91 -4.40
CA GLN A 212 -6.46 0.54 -3.89
C GLN A 212 -7.51 0.36 -2.79
N ILE A 213 -7.99 1.45 -2.18
CA ILE A 213 -8.89 1.41 -1.01
C ILE A 213 -10.17 2.26 -1.19
N ALA A 214 -10.32 2.95 -2.33
CA ALA A 214 -11.45 3.84 -2.60
C ALA A 214 -12.82 3.14 -2.64
N ASP A 215 -12.84 1.84 -2.87
CA ASP A 215 -14.03 0.96 -2.89
C ASP A 215 -14.35 0.34 -1.53
N LEU A 216 -13.60 0.67 -0.47
CA LEU A 216 -13.93 0.31 0.91
C LEU A 216 -14.87 1.34 1.56
N PRO A 217 -15.67 0.93 2.55
CA PRO A 217 -16.43 1.85 3.40
C PRO A 217 -15.54 2.94 4.02
N ALA A 218 -16.01 4.18 4.00
CA ALA A 218 -15.31 5.29 4.63
C ALA A 218 -15.22 5.10 6.16
N LEU A 219 -14.11 5.54 6.76
CA LEU A 219 -13.99 5.61 8.21
C LEU A 219 -14.97 6.65 8.77
N THR A 220 -15.86 6.22 9.67
CA THR A 220 -16.88 7.09 10.28
C THR A 220 -16.60 7.45 11.73
N LEU A 221 -15.58 6.83 12.33
CA LEU A 221 -15.22 6.98 13.74
C LEU A 221 -13.79 7.53 13.87
N ALA A 222 -13.60 8.43 14.82
CA ALA A 222 -12.32 9.08 15.10
C ALA A 222 -11.36 8.15 15.87
N ILE A 223 -10.98 7.01 15.29
CA ILE A 223 -10.20 5.97 15.97
C ILE A 223 -8.80 6.43 16.44
N TRP A 224 -8.30 7.57 15.92
CA TRP A 224 -7.09 8.25 16.38
C TRP A 224 -7.21 8.87 17.78
N GLU A 225 -8.41 8.92 18.37
CA GLU A 225 -8.65 9.30 19.77
C GLU A 225 -8.50 8.12 20.74
N THR A 226 -8.28 6.91 20.23
CA THR A 226 -8.10 5.70 21.05
C THR A 226 -6.84 5.81 21.92
N ASP A 227 -6.96 5.51 23.21
CA ASP A 227 -5.86 5.49 24.18
C ASP A 227 -6.11 4.44 25.28
N ALA A 228 -5.40 4.55 26.41
CA ALA A 228 -5.53 3.63 27.54
C ALA A 228 -6.92 3.62 28.19
N ASP A 229 -7.65 4.74 28.16
CA ASP A 229 -8.92 4.92 28.87
C ASP A 229 -10.12 4.98 27.91
N THR A 230 -9.87 5.26 26.63
CA THR A 230 -10.87 5.42 25.58
C THR A 230 -10.58 4.45 24.44
N THR A 231 -11.44 3.46 24.22
CA THR A 231 -11.33 2.55 23.07
C THR A 231 -12.51 2.74 22.12
N ILE A 232 -12.21 2.91 20.83
CA ILE A 232 -13.21 3.03 19.76
C ILE A 232 -13.10 1.77 18.88
N PRO A 233 -13.88 0.72 19.16
CA PRO A 233 -13.75 -0.56 18.48
C PRO A 233 -14.45 -0.56 17.12
N ILE A 234 -13.84 -1.24 16.14
CA ILE A 234 -14.44 -1.58 14.85
C ILE A 234 -14.26 -3.09 14.65
N PRO A 235 -15.33 -3.87 14.43
CA PRO A 235 -15.20 -5.32 14.27
C PRO A 235 -14.46 -5.66 12.97
N LEU A 236 -13.50 -6.57 13.06
CA LEU A 236 -12.87 -7.18 11.89
C LEU A 236 -13.85 -8.13 11.18
N PRO A 237 -13.77 -8.27 9.84
CA PRO A 237 -14.50 -9.30 9.10
C PRO A 237 -14.27 -10.70 9.68
N LEU A 238 -13.02 -10.98 10.09
CA LEU A 238 -12.64 -12.16 10.84
C LEU A 238 -12.20 -11.75 12.26
N SER A 239 -13.09 -11.97 13.23
CA SER A 239 -12.87 -11.59 14.64
C SER A 239 -11.83 -12.44 15.36
N THR A 240 -11.53 -13.64 14.85
CA THR A 240 -10.64 -14.62 15.47
C THR A 240 -9.60 -15.06 14.45
N TYR A 241 -8.33 -15.01 14.81
CA TYR A 241 -7.27 -15.50 13.94
C TYR A 241 -7.38 -17.03 13.75
N ILE A 242 -7.50 -17.47 12.50
CA ILE A 242 -7.54 -18.88 12.08
C ILE A 242 -6.48 -19.04 10.97
N PRO A 243 -5.24 -19.44 11.29
CA PRO A 243 -4.16 -19.43 10.31
C PRO A 243 -4.42 -20.33 9.11
N GLU A 244 -5.07 -21.47 9.32
CA GLU A 244 -5.33 -22.46 8.28
C GLU A 244 -6.34 -21.96 7.24
N LEU A 245 -7.24 -21.05 7.64
CA LEU A 245 -8.33 -20.59 6.79
C LEU A 245 -7.82 -19.94 5.50
N ALA A 246 -6.71 -19.19 5.56
CA ALA A 246 -6.11 -18.58 4.36
C ALA A 246 -5.65 -19.63 3.33
N HIS A 247 -5.12 -20.76 3.80
CA HIS A 247 -4.67 -21.87 2.94
C HIS A 247 -5.82 -22.74 2.46
N ILE A 248 -6.85 -22.93 3.28
CA ILE A 248 -8.07 -23.60 2.85
C ILE A 248 -8.71 -22.79 1.71
N LEU A 249 -8.87 -21.47 1.89
CA LEU A 249 -9.43 -20.58 0.88
C LEU A 249 -8.63 -20.58 -0.42
N SER A 250 -7.29 -20.66 -0.36
CA SER A 250 -6.45 -20.68 -1.57
C SER A 250 -6.37 -22.04 -2.26
N SER A 251 -6.62 -23.13 -1.53
CA SER A 251 -6.53 -24.50 -2.06
C SER A 251 -7.84 -25.07 -2.57
N VAL A 252 -8.99 -24.53 -2.12
CA VAL A 252 -10.31 -24.98 -2.57
C VAL A 252 -10.63 -24.42 -3.96
N ASN A 253 -10.98 -25.30 -4.90
CA ASN A 253 -11.52 -24.91 -6.20
C ASN A 253 -12.87 -25.59 -6.44
N GLY A 254 -13.94 -24.79 -6.53
CA GLY A 254 -15.30 -25.28 -6.80
C GLY A 254 -15.64 -25.28 -8.30
N THR A 255 -16.37 -26.30 -8.76
CA THR A 255 -16.97 -26.39 -10.09
C THR A 255 -18.47 -26.68 -9.94
N PHE A 256 -19.29 -25.90 -10.63
CA PHE A 256 -20.75 -25.89 -10.47
C PHE A 256 -21.44 -25.94 -11.85
N GLN A 257 -21.29 -27.06 -12.57
CA GLN A 257 -21.82 -27.20 -13.94
C GLN A 257 -22.99 -28.20 -13.99
N ASP A 258 -22.69 -29.48 -13.77
CA ASP A 258 -23.65 -30.59 -13.74
C ASP A 258 -23.96 -31.03 -12.30
N ARG A 259 -22.95 -30.96 -11.44
CA ARG A 259 -22.99 -31.23 -10.00
C ARG A 259 -22.12 -30.24 -9.26
N ILE A 260 -22.27 -30.22 -7.94
CA ILE A 260 -21.38 -29.45 -7.07
C ILE A 260 -20.12 -30.29 -6.82
N LYS A 261 -19.01 -29.83 -7.39
CA LYS A 261 -17.70 -30.46 -7.25
C LYS A 261 -16.75 -29.48 -6.58
N PHE A 262 -15.87 -29.96 -5.72
CA PHE A 262 -14.71 -29.16 -5.31
C PHE A 262 -13.47 -30.01 -5.14
N THR A 263 -12.32 -29.39 -5.37
CA THR A 263 -11.02 -29.95 -5.04
C THR A 263 -10.40 -29.18 -3.90
N VAL A 264 -9.64 -29.86 -3.04
CA VAL A 264 -8.87 -29.23 -1.97
C VAL A 264 -7.64 -30.08 -1.67
N ALA A 265 -6.54 -29.48 -1.20
CA ALA A 265 -5.38 -30.27 -0.80
C ALA A 265 -5.74 -31.24 0.34
N GLU A 266 -5.23 -32.47 0.30
CA GLU A 266 -5.56 -33.55 1.24
C GLU A 266 -5.38 -33.13 2.71
N GLN A 267 -4.31 -32.38 3.00
CA GLN A 267 -4.02 -31.86 4.34
C GLN A 267 -5.10 -30.93 4.90
N TRP A 268 -5.90 -30.31 4.03
CA TRP A 268 -7.03 -29.45 4.41
C TRP A 268 -8.37 -30.18 4.32
N TYR A 269 -8.41 -31.36 3.70
CA TYR A 269 -9.62 -32.17 3.59
C TYR A 269 -9.89 -32.99 4.85
N THR A 270 -8.93 -33.84 5.22
CA THR A 270 -9.14 -34.87 6.26
C THR A 270 -9.30 -34.33 7.69
N PRO A 271 -8.76 -33.15 8.08
CA PRO A 271 -8.99 -32.62 9.43
C PRO A 271 -10.24 -31.74 9.55
N TYR A 272 -10.92 -31.42 8.44
CA TYR A 272 -11.97 -30.41 8.41
C TYR A 272 -13.31 -30.95 7.97
N ARG A 273 -14.36 -30.26 8.39
CA ARG A 273 -15.73 -30.49 7.94
C ARG A 273 -16.10 -29.50 6.86
N TYR A 274 -16.61 -30.03 5.75
CA TYR A 274 -17.16 -29.28 4.64
C TYR A 274 -18.67 -29.51 4.54
N GLU A 275 -19.41 -28.44 4.31
CA GLU A 275 -20.85 -28.45 4.05
C GLU A 275 -21.11 -27.96 2.64
N ILE A 276 -21.88 -28.74 1.87
CA ILE A 276 -22.30 -28.40 0.52
C ILE A 276 -23.78 -28.04 0.59
N THR A 277 -24.10 -26.79 0.28
CA THR A 277 -25.47 -26.29 0.27
C THR A 277 -25.92 -25.99 -1.16
N LEU A 278 -27.19 -26.28 -1.44
CA LEU A 278 -27.89 -25.90 -2.67
C LEU A 278 -29.16 -25.12 -2.30
N ASN A 279 -29.30 -23.90 -2.81
CA ASN A 279 -30.41 -22.98 -2.50
C ASN A 279 -30.65 -22.84 -0.98
N GLY A 280 -29.57 -22.70 -0.22
CA GLY A 280 -29.58 -22.60 1.25
C GLY A 280 -29.80 -23.91 2.00
N THR A 281 -30.07 -25.03 1.31
CA THR A 281 -30.30 -26.35 1.93
C THR A 281 -29.04 -27.20 1.91
N LEU A 282 -28.66 -27.84 3.03
CA LEU A 282 -27.56 -28.79 3.08
C LEU A 282 -27.90 -30.04 2.25
N VAL A 283 -27.11 -30.33 1.20
CA VAL A 283 -27.31 -31.48 0.31
C VAL A 283 -26.24 -32.56 0.46
N ALA A 284 -25.06 -32.18 0.93
CA ALA A 284 -23.97 -33.11 1.22
C ALA A 284 -23.01 -32.51 2.25
N SER A 285 -22.24 -33.37 2.89
CA SER A 285 -21.16 -32.97 3.80
C SER A 285 -20.00 -33.94 3.71
N ALA A 286 -18.78 -33.43 3.84
CA ALA A 286 -17.60 -34.25 4.07
C ALA A 286 -17.04 -33.89 5.45
N ASP A 287 -17.09 -34.81 6.40
CA ASP A 287 -16.64 -34.60 7.77
C ASP A 287 -15.45 -35.50 8.07
N HIS A 288 -14.28 -34.92 8.27
CA HIS A 288 -13.02 -35.64 8.49
C HIS A 288 -12.71 -36.73 7.43
N GLY A 289 -13.02 -36.43 6.17
CA GLY A 289 -12.86 -37.36 5.05
C GLY A 289 -14.02 -38.35 4.84
N GLU A 290 -15.00 -38.39 5.74
CA GLU A 290 -16.21 -39.20 5.55
C GLU A 290 -17.29 -38.41 4.81
N CYS A 291 -17.70 -38.89 3.63
CA CYS A 291 -18.69 -38.23 2.79
C CYS A 291 -20.11 -38.74 3.07
N VAL A 292 -21.06 -37.82 3.23
CA VAL A 292 -22.50 -38.09 3.29
C VAL A 292 -23.18 -37.30 2.19
N GLY A 293 -23.90 -37.99 1.30
CA GLY A 293 -24.55 -37.36 0.13
C GLY A 293 -23.57 -36.96 -0.97
N CYS A 294 -22.32 -37.44 -0.92
CA CYS A 294 -21.25 -37.16 -1.88
C CYS A 294 -20.34 -38.37 -2.08
N GLU A 295 -19.58 -38.34 -3.16
CA GLU A 295 -18.45 -39.23 -3.40
C GLU A 295 -17.15 -38.43 -3.23
N ALA A 296 -16.16 -39.01 -2.58
CA ALA A 296 -14.85 -38.40 -2.41
C ALA A 296 -13.73 -39.39 -2.74
N ARG A 297 -12.67 -38.90 -3.38
CA ARG A 297 -11.44 -39.65 -3.63
C ARG A 297 -10.24 -38.75 -3.43
N ILE A 298 -9.11 -39.33 -3.03
CA ILE A 298 -7.84 -38.62 -2.90
C ILE A 298 -6.90 -39.17 -3.95
N GLU A 299 -6.32 -38.29 -4.76
CA GLU A 299 -5.37 -38.62 -5.81
C GLU A 299 -4.28 -37.55 -5.84
N GLU A 300 -3.02 -37.99 -5.83
CA GLU A 300 -1.84 -37.10 -5.85
C GLU A 300 -1.86 -35.97 -4.79
N GLY A 301 -2.38 -36.27 -3.58
CA GLY A 301 -2.46 -35.30 -2.49
C GLY A 301 -3.58 -34.26 -2.62
N ILE A 302 -4.53 -34.47 -3.54
CA ILE A 302 -5.71 -33.64 -3.75
C ILE A 302 -6.97 -34.47 -3.48
N ALA A 303 -7.85 -33.97 -2.62
CA ALA A 303 -9.18 -34.52 -2.43
C ALA A 303 -10.14 -33.95 -3.49
N TYR A 304 -10.84 -34.85 -4.18
CA TYR A 304 -11.89 -34.55 -5.14
C TYR A 304 -13.22 -34.96 -4.53
N VAL A 305 -14.12 -34.00 -4.33
CA VAL A 305 -15.43 -34.23 -3.70
C VAL A 305 -16.53 -33.85 -4.69
N GLU A 306 -17.50 -34.73 -4.85
CA GLU A 306 -18.63 -34.57 -5.76
C GLU A 306 -19.95 -34.85 -5.05
N ALA A 307 -20.82 -33.85 -4.97
CA ALA A 307 -22.15 -34.01 -4.39
C ALA A 307 -23.04 -34.89 -5.29
N SER A 308 -23.89 -35.69 -4.66
CA SER A 308 -24.87 -36.52 -5.37
C SER A 308 -26.02 -35.71 -5.98
N ALA A 309 -26.30 -34.54 -5.39
CA ALA A 309 -27.35 -33.64 -5.86
C ALA A 309 -26.93 -32.97 -7.19
N PRO A 310 -27.79 -33.01 -8.23
CA PRO A 310 -27.56 -32.26 -9.46
C PRO A 310 -27.69 -30.76 -9.19
N ILE A 311 -27.01 -29.95 -10.00
CA ILE A 311 -27.19 -28.49 -10.03
C ILE A 311 -27.77 -28.08 -11.37
N SER A 312 -28.68 -27.10 -11.36
CA SER A 312 -29.28 -26.51 -12.55
C SER A 312 -28.81 -25.07 -12.74
N GLU A 313 -28.99 -24.53 -13.95
CA GLU A 313 -28.73 -23.12 -14.21
C GLU A 313 -29.60 -22.23 -13.31
N GLY A 314 -28.96 -21.27 -12.63
CA GLY A 314 -29.63 -20.33 -11.72
C GLY A 314 -29.61 -20.73 -10.24
N ASP A 315 -29.24 -21.98 -9.91
CA ASP A 315 -29.09 -22.46 -8.54
C ASP A 315 -27.94 -21.78 -7.79
N GLU A 316 -28.15 -21.58 -6.49
CA GLU A 316 -27.16 -21.04 -5.56
C GLU A 316 -26.50 -22.17 -4.79
N ALA A 317 -25.28 -22.54 -5.20
CA ALA A 317 -24.50 -23.55 -4.51
C ALA A 317 -23.34 -22.92 -3.75
N SER A 318 -23.04 -23.46 -2.57
CA SER A 318 -21.86 -23.07 -1.81
C SER A 318 -21.23 -24.27 -1.11
N VAL A 319 -19.91 -24.26 -1.06
CA VAL A 319 -19.09 -25.13 -0.23
C VAL A 319 -18.58 -24.28 0.92
N LYS A 320 -18.87 -24.71 2.15
CA LYS A 320 -18.43 -24.04 3.38
C LYS A 320 -17.54 -24.95 4.18
N VAL A 321 -16.47 -24.43 4.75
CA VAL A 321 -15.62 -25.16 5.71
C VAL A 321 -15.94 -24.72 7.13
N PHE A 322 -16.02 -25.66 8.06
CA PHE A 322 -16.09 -25.36 9.48
C PHE A 322 -14.68 -25.19 10.04
N ALA A 323 -14.33 -23.97 10.42
CA ALA A 323 -13.02 -23.63 11.00
C ALA A 323 -13.22 -22.63 12.15
N GLY A 324 -12.40 -22.70 13.21
CA GLY A 324 -12.49 -21.75 14.34
C GLY A 324 -13.88 -21.61 14.97
N GLY A 325 -14.72 -22.66 14.92
CA GLY A 325 -16.07 -22.67 15.50
C GLY A 325 -17.18 -22.10 14.61
N LYS A 326 -16.91 -21.75 13.35
CA LYS A 326 -17.88 -21.16 12.41
C LYS A 326 -17.73 -21.73 10.99
N LEU A 327 -18.76 -21.56 10.16
CA LEU A 327 -18.75 -21.90 8.74
C LEU A 327 -18.27 -20.71 7.90
N TYR A 328 -17.32 -20.96 7.01
CA TYR A 328 -16.80 -19.99 6.05
C TYR A 328 -17.02 -20.49 4.63
N ALA A 329 -17.58 -19.66 3.75
CA ALA A 329 -17.68 -19.98 2.34
C ALA A 329 -16.29 -20.05 1.71
N VAL A 330 -15.97 -21.17 1.06
CA VAL A 330 -14.68 -21.43 0.40
C VAL A 330 -14.81 -21.54 -1.12
N ALA A 331 -15.99 -21.87 -1.60
CA ALA A 331 -16.34 -21.78 -3.02
C ALA A 331 -17.85 -21.60 -3.15
N SER A 332 -18.30 -20.86 -4.15
CA SER A 332 -19.72 -20.71 -4.44
C SER A 332 -19.94 -20.48 -5.94
N THR A 333 -21.19 -20.63 -6.39
CA THR A 333 -21.60 -20.15 -7.72
C THR A 333 -21.44 -18.63 -7.85
N ALA A 334 -21.36 -17.90 -6.72
CA ALA A 334 -21.13 -16.45 -6.68
C ALA A 334 -19.66 -16.04 -6.88
N SER A 335 -18.70 -16.93 -6.65
CA SER A 335 -17.28 -16.60 -6.82
C SER A 335 -16.86 -16.41 -8.28
N ARG A 336 -17.66 -16.89 -9.25
CA ARG A 336 -17.50 -16.67 -10.71
C ARG A 336 -16.03 -16.47 -11.15
N PRO A 337 -15.15 -17.48 -11.05
CA PRO A 337 -13.69 -17.30 -11.15
C PRO A 337 -13.23 -16.78 -12.52
N ILE A 338 -13.90 -17.18 -13.61
CA ILE A 338 -13.61 -16.68 -14.96
C ILE A 338 -13.93 -15.18 -15.06
N LEU A 339 -15.04 -14.73 -14.47
CA LEU A 339 -15.39 -13.32 -14.42
C LEU A 339 -14.35 -12.54 -13.62
N LEU A 340 -13.94 -13.04 -12.45
CA LEU A 340 -12.90 -12.40 -11.63
C LEU A 340 -11.56 -12.30 -12.37
N PHE A 341 -11.15 -13.35 -13.08
CA PHE A 341 -9.95 -13.34 -13.91
C PHE A 341 -10.02 -12.24 -14.98
N ASN A 342 -11.14 -12.14 -15.70
CA ASN A 342 -11.33 -11.12 -16.72
C ASN A 342 -11.35 -9.69 -16.14
N ILE A 343 -11.90 -9.51 -14.93
CA ILE A 343 -11.88 -8.24 -14.21
C ILE A 343 -10.45 -7.86 -13.84
N LYS A 344 -9.69 -8.78 -13.20
CA LYS A 344 -8.30 -8.55 -12.80
C LYS A 344 -7.39 -8.26 -14.01
N ALA A 345 -7.64 -8.92 -15.15
CA ALA A 345 -6.89 -8.71 -16.39
C ALA A 345 -7.00 -7.29 -16.97
N MET A 346 -7.95 -6.46 -16.50
CA MET A 346 -8.02 -5.05 -16.88
C MET A 346 -6.95 -4.18 -16.21
N PHE A 347 -6.39 -4.64 -15.09
CA PHE A 347 -5.41 -3.91 -14.31
C PHE A 347 -3.98 -4.28 -14.69
N THR A 348 -3.05 -3.36 -14.47
CA THR A 348 -1.63 -3.51 -14.78
C THR A 348 -0.98 -4.61 -13.94
N ASP A 349 -1.41 -4.77 -12.69
CA ASP A 349 -0.90 -5.74 -11.72
C ASP A 349 -1.97 -6.12 -10.67
N ASP A 350 -1.59 -6.97 -9.71
CA ASP A 350 -2.45 -7.47 -8.64
C ASP A 350 -2.89 -6.40 -7.62
N ARG A 351 -2.24 -5.23 -7.58
CA ARG A 351 -2.66 -4.11 -6.72
C ARG A 351 -3.96 -3.49 -7.23
N CYS A 352 -4.28 -3.70 -8.51
CA CYS A 352 -5.49 -3.19 -9.14
C CYS A 352 -5.67 -1.68 -8.94
N ALA A 353 -4.55 -0.93 -8.99
CA ALA A 353 -4.53 0.52 -8.77
C ALA A 353 -4.59 1.32 -10.08
N GLU A 354 -4.20 0.70 -11.20
CA GLU A 354 -4.15 1.29 -12.53
C GLU A 354 -4.73 0.34 -13.59
N LEU A 355 -5.46 0.90 -14.56
CA LEU A 355 -5.94 0.18 -15.74
C LEU A 355 -4.87 0.09 -16.81
N ARG A 356 -4.79 -1.08 -17.46
CA ARG A 356 -3.96 -1.27 -18.66
C ARG A 356 -4.36 -0.29 -19.77
N PRO A 357 -3.42 0.10 -20.65
CA PRO A 357 -3.75 0.84 -21.86
C PRO A 357 -4.82 0.14 -22.70
N GLY A 358 -5.73 0.91 -23.30
CA GLY A 358 -6.76 0.39 -24.21
C GLY A 358 -8.01 -0.20 -23.53
N ILE A 359 -8.16 -0.11 -22.20
CA ILE A 359 -9.44 -0.41 -21.55
C ILE A 359 -10.47 0.68 -21.90
N THR A 360 -11.66 0.27 -22.33
CA THR A 360 -12.74 1.14 -22.84
C THR A 360 -14.05 0.92 -22.09
N GLN A 361 -14.97 1.90 -22.12
CA GLN A 361 -16.31 1.77 -21.51
C GLN A 361 -17.09 0.53 -22.01
N PRO A 362 -17.17 0.20 -23.31
CA PRO A 362 -17.88 -1.00 -23.77
C PRO A 362 -17.35 -2.31 -23.17
N ARG A 363 -16.05 -2.40 -22.89
CA ARG A 363 -15.46 -3.57 -22.22
C ARG A 363 -15.92 -3.68 -20.77
N LEU A 364 -16.04 -2.55 -20.07
CA LEU A 364 -16.62 -2.53 -18.72
C LEU A 364 -18.10 -2.88 -18.75
N ASP A 365 -18.86 -2.35 -19.70
CA ASP A 365 -20.30 -2.62 -19.83
C ASP A 365 -20.58 -4.12 -20.00
N VAL A 366 -19.77 -4.82 -20.80
CA VAL A 366 -19.87 -6.28 -20.95
C VAL A 366 -19.61 -7.00 -19.62
N LEU A 367 -18.63 -6.56 -18.83
CA LEU A 367 -18.34 -7.20 -17.55
C LEU A 367 -19.40 -6.87 -16.48
N PHE A 368 -19.93 -5.65 -16.47
CA PHE A 368 -21.07 -5.28 -15.63
C PHE A 368 -22.35 -6.02 -16.02
N PHE A 369 -22.61 -6.24 -17.31
CA PHE A 369 -23.76 -7.03 -17.77
C PHE A 369 -23.69 -8.48 -17.27
N ASN A 370 -22.47 -9.01 -17.13
CA ASN A 370 -22.23 -10.35 -16.58
C ASN A 370 -22.16 -10.36 -15.04
N LEU A 371 -22.24 -9.20 -14.39
CA LEU A 371 -22.28 -9.06 -12.94
C LEU A 371 -23.74 -9.13 -12.49
N ASP A 372 -24.07 -10.18 -11.75
CA ASP A 372 -25.31 -10.27 -11.01
C ASP A 372 -24.98 -9.94 -9.55
N GLU A 373 -25.29 -8.71 -9.09
CA GLU A 373 -24.89 -8.24 -7.75
C GLU A 373 -25.52 -9.06 -6.61
N GLU A 374 -26.68 -9.69 -6.84
CA GLU A 374 -27.32 -10.57 -5.86
C GLU A 374 -26.63 -11.93 -5.79
N LYS A 375 -25.99 -12.34 -6.90
CA LYS A 375 -25.39 -13.67 -7.07
C LYS A 375 -23.88 -13.65 -7.30
N THR A 376 -23.18 -12.57 -6.99
CA THR A 376 -21.73 -12.46 -7.18
C THR A 376 -21.07 -11.92 -5.92
N ASP A 377 -19.91 -12.47 -5.55
CA ASP A 377 -19.17 -12.01 -4.37
C ASP A 377 -18.80 -10.52 -4.49
N GLU A 378 -18.72 -9.84 -3.34
CA GLU A 378 -18.50 -8.38 -3.24
C GLU A 378 -17.26 -7.89 -4.01
N LEU A 379 -16.22 -8.74 -4.09
CA LEU A 379 -14.95 -8.42 -4.73
C LEU A 379 -15.10 -8.05 -6.21
N HIS A 380 -15.96 -8.77 -6.96
CA HIS A 380 -16.16 -8.51 -8.39
C HIS A 380 -16.76 -7.13 -8.61
N GLY A 381 -17.84 -6.83 -7.88
CA GLY A 381 -18.50 -5.54 -7.92
C GLY A 381 -17.53 -4.43 -7.55
N ARG A 382 -16.77 -4.60 -6.46
CA ARG A 382 -15.79 -3.62 -6.02
C ARG A 382 -14.70 -3.32 -7.05
N LEU A 383 -14.07 -4.35 -7.62
CA LEU A 383 -13.04 -4.17 -8.64
C LEU A 383 -13.61 -3.56 -9.94
N LEU A 384 -14.82 -3.92 -10.35
CA LEU A 384 -15.48 -3.29 -11.50
C LEU A 384 -15.80 -1.82 -11.26
N ASN A 385 -16.34 -1.48 -10.08
CA ASN A 385 -16.58 -0.10 -9.68
C ASN A 385 -15.28 0.71 -9.62
N ARG A 386 -14.19 0.10 -9.13
CA ARG A 386 -12.86 0.71 -9.14
C ARG A 386 -12.39 0.97 -10.57
N ALA A 387 -12.49 -0.01 -11.46
CA ALA A 387 -12.13 0.14 -12.87
C ALA A 387 -12.95 1.24 -13.55
N GLN A 388 -14.26 1.28 -13.32
CA GLN A 388 -15.14 2.32 -13.84
C GLN A 388 -14.73 3.72 -13.36
N ARG A 389 -14.45 3.89 -12.06
CA ARG A 389 -13.96 5.15 -11.52
C ARG A 389 -12.64 5.58 -12.16
N LEU A 390 -11.67 4.67 -12.28
CA LEU A 390 -10.37 4.95 -12.89
C LEU A 390 -10.49 5.35 -14.37
N LEU A 391 -11.37 4.70 -15.13
CA LEU A 391 -11.63 5.05 -16.52
C LEU A 391 -12.21 6.47 -16.65
N LEU A 392 -13.22 6.79 -15.83
CA LEU A 392 -13.86 8.10 -15.83
C LEU A 392 -12.90 9.21 -15.37
N GLN A 393 -12.05 8.93 -14.38
CA GLN A 393 -11.05 9.89 -13.92
C GLN A 393 -10.07 10.27 -15.03
N LYS A 394 -9.69 9.34 -15.91
CA LYS A 394 -8.81 9.61 -17.07
C LYS A 394 -9.42 10.57 -18.09
N THR A 395 -10.74 10.80 -18.07
CA THR A 395 -11.36 11.81 -18.96
C THR A 395 -11.07 13.24 -18.53
N ILE A 396 -10.76 13.49 -17.26
CA ILE A 396 -10.53 14.83 -16.73
C ILE A 396 -9.03 15.12 -16.75
N ARG A 397 -8.65 16.13 -17.54
CA ARG A 397 -7.28 16.66 -17.56
C ARG A 397 -7.01 17.53 -16.33
N SER A 398 -7.92 18.47 -16.05
CA SER A 398 -7.75 19.37 -14.91
C SER A 398 -9.06 19.98 -14.46
N VAL A 399 -9.08 20.42 -13.20
CA VAL A 399 -10.20 21.15 -12.60
C VAL A 399 -9.68 22.45 -11.99
N ILE A 400 -10.33 23.56 -12.28
CA ILE A 400 -10.06 24.87 -11.68
C ILE A 400 -11.31 25.28 -10.92
N VAL A 401 -11.17 25.51 -9.62
CA VAL A 401 -12.21 26.08 -8.76
C VAL A 401 -11.77 27.47 -8.34
N SER A 402 -12.62 28.47 -8.57
CA SER A 402 -12.33 29.87 -8.23
C SER A 402 -13.60 30.55 -7.71
N ALA A 403 -13.46 31.71 -7.07
CA ALA A 403 -14.63 32.46 -6.59
C ALA A 403 -15.65 32.80 -7.70
N GLY A 404 -15.20 32.90 -8.96
CA GLY A 404 -16.03 33.25 -10.11
C GLY A 404 -16.58 32.06 -10.91
N GLY A 405 -16.22 30.82 -10.55
CA GLY A 405 -16.73 29.64 -11.25
C GLY A 405 -15.82 28.42 -11.18
N VAL A 406 -16.33 27.34 -11.77
CA VAL A 406 -15.67 26.04 -11.92
C VAL A 406 -15.39 25.80 -13.40
N GLN A 407 -14.17 25.37 -13.72
CA GLN A 407 -13.80 24.92 -15.06
C GLN A 407 -13.26 23.49 -14.98
N VAL A 408 -13.84 22.60 -15.77
CA VAL A 408 -13.36 21.23 -15.99
C VAL A 408 -12.81 21.16 -17.39
N THR A 409 -11.53 20.82 -17.54
CA THR A 409 -10.92 20.57 -18.84
C THR A 409 -10.78 19.07 -19.03
N PHE A 410 -11.38 18.55 -20.10
CA PHE A 410 -11.30 17.15 -20.47
C PHE A 410 -10.07 16.86 -21.33
N GLU A 411 -9.58 15.62 -21.27
CA GLU A 411 -8.37 15.18 -21.95
C GLU A 411 -8.55 15.17 -23.48
N ASP A 412 -9.63 14.53 -23.94
CA ASP A 412 -9.99 14.38 -25.36
C ASP A 412 -11.52 14.51 -25.51
N GLU A 413 -12.10 13.98 -26.59
CA GLU A 413 -13.54 14.03 -26.86
C GLU A 413 -14.32 12.83 -26.29
N VAL A 414 -13.65 11.87 -25.62
CA VAL A 414 -14.27 10.67 -25.04
C VAL A 414 -15.23 11.02 -23.91
N PHE A 415 -15.05 12.16 -23.23
CA PHE A 415 -16.00 12.63 -22.22
C PHE A 415 -17.43 12.77 -22.78
N LYS A 416 -17.61 13.04 -24.08
CA LYS A 416 -18.94 13.12 -24.70
C LYS A 416 -19.73 11.80 -24.65
N ASN A 417 -19.12 10.69 -24.26
CA ASN A 417 -19.80 9.42 -24.03
C ASN A 417 -20.42 9.29 -22.62
N HIS A 418 -20.14 10.24 -21.73
CA HIS A 418 -20.53 10.18 -20.32
C HIS A 418 -21.36 11.40 -19.92
N ASP A 419 -22.08 11.25 -18.81
CA ASP A 419 -22.89 12.32 -18.25
C ASP A 419 -22.22 12.80 -16.97
N TYR A 420 -21.94 14.10 -16.89
CA TYR A 420 -21.26 14.71 -15.75
C TYR A 420 -22.20 15.64 -15.00
N THR A 421 -21.97 15.77 -13.69
CA THR A 421 -22.67 16.72 -12.84
C THR A 421 -21.68 17.46 -11.96
N ILE A 422 -21.81 18.79 -11.90
CA ILE A 422 -21.19 19.63 -10.88
C ILE A 422 -22.21 19.83 -9.76
N LEU A 423 -21.84 19.41 -8.55
CA LEU A 423 -22.61 19.65 -7.34
C LEU A 423 -21.95 20.75 -6.51
N LEU A 424 -22.78 21.63 -5.96
CA LEU A 424 -22.39 22.59 -4.92
C LEU A 424 -22.98 22.13 -3.59
N GLY A 425 -22.12 21.63 -2.70
CA GLY A 425 -22.54 20.80 -1.57
C GLY A 425 -23.26 19.55 -2.08
N ALA A 426 -24.51 19.35 -1.67
CA ALA A 426 -25.34 18.22 -2.09
C ALA A 426 -26.25 18.51 -3.30
N THR A 427 -26.21 19.73 -3.85
CA THR A 427 -27.18 20.19 -4.85
C THR A 427 -26.57 20.19 -6.25
N PRO A 428 -27.15 19.49 -7.24
CA PRO A 428 -26.75 19.62 -8.64
C PRO A 428 -26.89 21.06 -9.12
N TYR A 429 -25.83 21.60 -9.73
CA TYR A 429 -25.79 22.97 -10.22
C TYR A 429 -25.72 23.04 -11.75
N ALA A 430 -24.85 22.23 -12.34
CA ALA A 430 -24.69 22.14 -13.79
C ALA A 430 -24.54 20.68 -14.22
N THR A 431 -25.07 20.35 -15.39
CA THR A 431 -24.90 19.03 -16.00
C THR A 431 -24.25 19.16 -17.37
N LEU A 432 -23.57 18.10 -17.78
CA LEU A 432 -23.00 17.94 -19.11
C LEU A 432 -23.41 16.56 -19.60
N GLU A 433 -24.52 16.48 -20.32
CA GLU A 433 -25.11 15.24 -20.80
C GLU A 433 -24.57 14.96 -22.20
N LYS A 434 -23.74 13.94 -22.37
CA LYS A 434 -23.09 13.61 -23.65
C LYS A 434 -22.47 14.80 -24.39
N GLY A 435 -21.90 15.75 -23.64
CA GLY A 435 -21.32 16.98 -24.18
C GLY A 435 -22.29 18.15 -24.39
N TYR A 436 -23.57 18.00 -24.04
CA TYR A 436 -24.56 19.08 -24.06
C TYR A 436 -24.66 19.73 -22.67
N PRO A 437 -24.21 20.98 -22.49
CA PRO A 437 -24.21 21.64 -21.18
C PRO A 437 -25.60 22.16 -20.80
N SER A 438 -25.93 22.08 -19.51
CA SER A 438 -27.08 22.74 -18.89
C SER A 438 -26.61 23.56 -17.69
N GLY A 439 -27.09 24.81 -17.57
CA GLY A 439 -26.63 25.75 -16.54
C GLY A 439 -25.15 26.13 -16.63
N SER A 440 -24.52 25.92 -17.79
CA SER A 440 -23.08 26.02 -18.02
C SER A 440 -22.77 26.16 -19.51
N GLU A 441 -21.49 26.31 -19.87
CA GLU A 441 -21.01 26.42 -21.24
C GLU A 441 -19.92 25.39 -21.53
N LEU A 442 -19.85 24.88 -22.76
CA LEU A 442 -18.76 24.01 -23.21
C LEU A 442 -18.05 24.70 -24.38
N VAL A 443 -16.77 25.03 -24.20
CA VAL A 443 -15.92 25.64 -25.22
C VAL A 443 -14.76 24.69 -25.50
N ASN A 444 -14.74 24.08 -26.69
CA ASN A 444 -13.86 22.96 -27.02
C ASN A 444 -14.03 21.83 -25.97
N ASN A 445 -12.95 21.44 -25.29
CA ASN A 445 -12.98 20.44 -24.21
C ASN A 445 -13.03 21.07 -22.81
N ALA A 446 -13.38 22.36 -22.69
CA ALA A 446 -13.48 23.06 -21.42
C ALA A 446 -14.95 23.31 -21.05
N TRP A 447 -15.42 22.61 -20.02
CA TRP A 447 -16.73 22.82 -19.42
C TRP A 447 -16.65 23.88 -18.33
N ILE A 448 -17.31 25.00 -18.56
CA ILE A 448 -17.22 26.22 -17.78
C ILE A 448 -18.57 26.47 -17.11
N CYS A 449 -18.54 26.57 -15.79
CA CYS A 449 -19.69 26.83 -14.96
C CYS A 449 -19.48 28.17 -14.23
N PRO A 450 -20.05 29.28 -14.71
CA PRO A 450 -19.94 30.59 -14.06
C PRO A 450 -20.83 30.65 -12.82
N CYS A 451 -20.36 30.08 -11.72
CA CYS A 451 -21.09 29.97 -10.47
C CYS A 451 -20.32 30.60 -9.30
N GLY A 452 -21.04 31.33 -8.44
CA GLY A 452 -20.50 31.81 -7.18
C GLY A 452 -20.40 30.66 -6.18
N VAL A 453 -19.24 30.03 -6.09
CA VAL A 453 -19.01 28.85 -5.23
C VAL A 453 -18.74 29.20 -3.76
N GLY A 454 -18.29 30.41 -3.47
CA GLY A 454 -17.98 30.84 -2.10
C GLY A 454 -17.04 29.87 -1.38
N HIS A 455 -17.48 29.35 -0.22
CA HIS A 455 -16.77 28.32 0.55
C HIS A 455 -17.35 26.91 0.40
N GLN A 456 -18.34 26.72 -0.48
CA GLN A 456 -18.99 25.42 -0.66
C GLN A 456 -18.04 24.41 -1.29
N GLU A 457 -18.25 23.14 -0.93
CA GLU A 457 -17.59 22.03 -1.62
C GLU A 457 -18.16 21.91 -3.04
N VAL A 458 -17.25 21.81 -4.01
CA VAL A 458 -17.51 21.52 -5.41
C VAL A 458 -17.18 20.06 -5.63
N THR A 459 -18.17 19.28 -6.03
CA THR A 459 -17.98 17.88 -6.42
C THR A 459 -18.28 17.72 -7.90
N ILE A 460 -17.40 17.02 -8.62
CA ILE A 460 -17.64 16.62 -10.01
C ILE A 460 -17.86 15.13 -10.00
N THR A 461 -19.01 14.72 -10.52
CA THR A 461 -19.36 13.32 -10.68
C THR A 461 -19.59 12.96 -12.13
N ALA A 462 -19.48 11.68 -12.44
CA ALA A 462 -19.87 11.13 -13.74
C ALA A 462 -20.67 9.84 -13.58
N ALA A 463 -21.64 9.63 -14.45
CA ALA A 463 -22.36 8.36 -14.57
C ALA A 463 -21.50 7.32 -15.30
N GLY A 464 -21.34 6.15 -14.69
CA GLY A 464 -20.82 4.97 -15.37
C GLY A 464 -21.86 4.32 -16.28
N GLY A 465 -21.47 3.30 -17.04
CA GLY A 465 -22.36 2.62 -17.99
C GLY A 465 -23.63 2.01 -17.38
N THR A 466 -23.60 1.67 -16.09
CA THR A 466 -24.74 1.14 -15.33
C THR A 466 -25.66 2.23 -14.74
N GLY A 467 -25.37 3.51 -14.98
CA GLY A 467 -26.07 4.64 -14.37
C GLY A 467 -25.63 4.97 -12.94
N LYS A 468 -24.76 4.16 -12.32
CA LYS A 468 -24.13 4.49 -11.04
C LYS A 468 -23.22 5.69 -11.18
N THR A 469 -23.30 6.61 -10.21
CA THR A 469 -22.54 7.86 -10.20
C THR A 469 -21.23 7.71 -9.42
N TYR A 470 -20.13 8.22 -9.98
CA TYR A 470 -18.80 8.17 -9.39
C TYR A 470 -18.26 9.58 -9.17
N THR A 471 -17.74 9.86 -7.97
CA THR A 471 -17.03 11.11 -7.69
C THR A 471 -15.65 11.08 -8.32
N LEU A 472 -15.39 12.05 -9.20
CA LEU A 472 -14.12 12.19 -9.91
C LEU A 472 -13.23 13.28 -9.29
N PHE A 473 -13.84 14.30 -8.70
CA PHE A 473 -13.16 15.38 -8.01
C PHE A 473 -14.03 15.92 -6.87
N SER A 474 -13.38 16.31 -5.77
CA SER A 474 -13.97 17.16 -4.74
C SER A 474 -12.94 18.22 -4.31
N GLY A 475 -13.38 19.46 -4.15
CA GLY A 475 -12.54 20.55 -3.67
C GLY A 475 -13.33 21.81 -3.38
N ASN A 476 -12.65 22.86 -2.92
CA ASN A 476 -13.27 24.17 -2.70
C ASN A 476 -12.28 25.29 -3.06
N VAL A 477 -12.74 26.54 -2.98
CA VAL A 477 -11.92 27.71 -3.33
C VAL A 477 -10.66 27.82 -2.47
N GLU A 478 -10.72 27.47 -1.18
CA GLU A 478 -9.55 27.54 -0.29
C GLU A 478 -8.48 26.49 -0.66
N GLN A 479 -8.91 25.27 -0.97
CA GLN A 479 -8.01 24.23 -1.48
C GLN A 479 -7.43 24.60 -2.85
N ALA A 480 -8.20 25.28 -3.70
CA ALA A 480 -7.71 25.73 -5.01
C ALA A 480 -6.65 26.84 -4.91
N LYS A 481 -6.75 27.73 -3.91
CA LYS A 481 -5.69 28.71 -3.61
C LYS A 481 -4.36 28.03 -3.25
N ILE A 482 -4.41 26.90 -2.54
CA ILE A 482 -3.23 26.10 -2.19
C ILE A 482 -2.69 25.35 -3.42
N ALA A 483 -3.57 24.85 -4.29
CA ALA A 483 -3.17 24.16 -5.52
C ALA A 483 -2.44 25.06 -6.53
N LEU A 484 -2.77 26.35 -6.55
CA LEU A 484 -2.26 27.28 -7.56
C LEU A 484 -0.72 27.42 -7.54
N PRO A 485 -0.07 27.74 -6.39
CA PRO A 485 1.39 27.76 -6.31
C PRO A 485 2.06 26.43 -6.73
N ILE A 486 1.43 25.29 -6.43
CA ILE A 486 1.95 23.97 -6.81
C ILE A 486 1.92 23.80 -8.33
N ARG A 487 0.83 24.22 -8.99
CA ARG A 487 0.75 24.20 -10.46
C ARG A 487 1.77 25.13 -11.11
N GLN A 488 2.05 26.28 -10.48
CA GLN A 488 3.01 27.26 -10.96
C GLN A 488 4.47 26.78 -10.87
N LEU A 489 4.75 25.66 -10.19
CA LEU A 489 6.06 25.02 -10.26
C LEU A 489 6.37 24.48 -11.67
N PHE A 490 5.36 24.29 -12.51
CA PHE A 490 5.50 23.68 -13.83
C PHE A 490 5.13 24.66 -14.94
N THR A 491 5.73 24.47 -16.12
CA THR A 491 5.40 25.26 -17.32
C THR A 491 4.02 24.95 -17.89
N ASP A 492 3.51 23.75 -17.61
CA ASP A 492 2.26 23.23 -18.14
C ASP A 492 1.74 22.05 -17.30
N HIS A 493 0.55 21.57 -17.64
CA HIS A 493 -0.17 20.52 -16.91
C HIS A 493 0.45 19.12 -17.04
N THR A 494 1.33 18.88 -18.02
CA THR A 494 2.01 17.59 -18.18
C THR A 494 3.11 17.41 -17.14
N MET A 495 3.47 18.48 -16.41
CA MET A 495 4.49 18.46 -15.36
C MET A 495 5.80 17.84 -15.86
N THR A 496 6.20 18.15 -17.10
CA THR A 496 7.43 17.65 -17.73
C THR A 496 8.60 18.62 -17.61
N ARG A 497 8.34 19.89 -17.28
CA ARG A 497 9.35 20.93 -17.07
C ARG A 497 8.98 21.84 -15.91
N LEU A 498 9.99 22.24 -15.13
CA LEU A 498 9.85 23.26 -14.09
C LEU A 498 9.77 24.66 -14.70
N ALA A 499 8.99 25.54 -14.06
CA ALA A 499 8.98 26.96 -14.36
C ALA A 499 10.30 27.64 -13.97
N GLU A 500 10.59 28.79 -14.58
CA GLU A 500 11.80 29.56 -14.28
C GLU A 500 11.81 30.04 -12.82
N GLY A 501 12.95 29.90 -12.14
CA GLY A 501 13.14 30.36 -10.75
C GLY A 501 12.63 29.39 -9.67
N VAL A 502 12.08 28.23 -10.04
CA VAL A 502 11.74 27.18 -9.07
C VAL A 502 13.01 26.62 -8.43
N ASP A 503 13.06 26.63 -7.10
CA ASP A 503 14.18 26.15 -6.30
C ASP A 503 13.72 25.22 -5.15
N GLN A 504 14.68 24.62 -4.44
CA GLN A 504 14.39 23.73 -3.31
C GLN A 504 13.56 24.42 -2.22
N THR A 505 13.86 25.70 -1.94
CA THR A 505 13.16 26.50 -0.93
C THR A 505 11.66 26.61 -1.22
N SER A 506 11.32 26.85 -2.49
CA SER A 506 9.92 26.97 -2.94
C SER A 506 9.17 25.65 -2.80
N VAL A 507 9.79 24.51 -3.13
CA VAL A 507 9.20 23.18 -3.00
C VAL A 507 9.01 22.80 -1.52
N ASP A 508 10.03 23.03 -0.68
CA ASP A 508 9.96 22.77 0.77
C ASP A 508 8.84 23.59 1.45
N ALA A 509 8.70 24.87 1.11
CA ALA A 509 7.64 25.72 1.64
C ALA A 509 6.23 25.23 1.27
N LEU A 510 6.07 24.67 0.06
CA LEU A 510 4.81 24.08 -0.37
C LEU A 510 4.53 22.75 0.33
N TYR A 511 5.55 21.92 0.58
CA TYR A 511 5.38 20.74 1.43
C TYR A 511 4.88 21.13 2.83
N MET A 512 5.48 22.14 3.47
CA MET A 512 5.02 22.62 4.77
C MET A 512 3.57 23.15 4.74
N THR A 513 3.14 23.73 3.62
CA THR A 513 1.76 24.22 3.45
C THR A 513 0.77 23.08 3.26
N VAL A 514 1.19 22.00 2.59
CA VAL A 514 0.34 20.85 2.27
C VAL A 514 0.27 19.87 3.44
N ASN A 515 1.34 19.70 4.21
CA ASN A 515 1.39 18.71 5.28
C ASN A 515 0.60 19.19 6.50
N GLY A 516 -0.29 18.33 6.99
CA GLY A 516 -1.09 18.54 8.20
C GLY A 516 -2.22 19.57 8.07
N ASN A 517 -2.26 20.34 6.98
CA ASN A 517 -3.24 21.39 6.77
C ASN A 517 -4.68 20.84 6.77
N PRO A 518 -5.53 21.23 7.75
CA PRO A 518 -6.86 20.66 7.92
C PRO A 518 -7.87 21.07 6.84
N ILE A 519 -7.56 22.08 6.02
CA ILE A 519 -8.41 22.53 4.92
C ILE A 519 -8.33 21.58 3.72
N ILE A 520 -7.21 20.86 3.58
CA ILE A 520 -6.95 19.99 2.44
C ILE A 520 -7.54 18.61 2.74
N SER A 521 -8.39 18.12 1.84
CA SER A 521 -8.91 16.75 1.93
C SER A 521 -7.78 15.73 1.72
N VAL A 522 -7.95 14.51 2.26
CA VAL A 522 -6.96 13.43 2.11
C VAL A 522 -6.62 13.18 0.63
N THR A 523 -7.64 13.15 -0.23
CA THR A 523 -7.48 12.99 -1.68
C THR A 523 -6.65 14.11 -2.30
N ASN A 524 -6.99 15.37 -2.03
CA ASN A 524 -6.25 16.50 -2.62
C ASN A 524 -4.82 16.57 -2.07
N ARG A 525 -4.61 16.24 -0.79
CA ARG A 525 -3.28 16.18 -0.19
C ARG A 525 -2.40 15.14 -0.88
N ALA A 526 -2.94 13.96 -1.17
CA ALA A 526 -2.24 12.92 -1.91
C ALA A 526 -1.79 13.41 -3.30
N PHE A 527 -2.69 14.06 -4.05
CA PHE A 527 -2.35 14.61 -5.37
C PHE A 527 -1.33 15.76 -5.27
N TYR A 528 -1.53 16.73 -4.38
CA TYR A 528 -0.61 17.86 -4.19
C TYR A 528 0.79 17.38 -3.81
N ARG A 529 0.90 16.43 -2.88
CA ARG A 529 2.18 15.81 -2.54
C ARG A 529 2.79 15.08 -3.74
N SER A 530 2.01 14.36 -4.54
CA SER A 530 2.54 13.69 -5.75
C SER A 530 3.12 14.68 -6.76
N TYR A 531 2.51 15.86 -6.93
CA TYR A 531 3.03 16.91 -7.80
C TYR A 531 4.32 17.53 -7.22
N LEU A 532 4.37 17.73 -5.91
CA LEU A 532 5.60 18.18 -5.24
C LEU A 532 6.75 17.15 -5.36
N VAL A 533 6.44 15.85 -5.32
CA VAL A 533 7.43 14.78 -5.56
C VAL A 533 7.99 14.84 -6.97
N ILE A 534 7.15 15.15 -7.98
CA ILE A 534 7.61 15.35 -9.36
C ILE A 534 8.55 16.55 -9.44
N ALA A 535 8.16 17.69 -8.85
CA ALA A 535 9.00 18.89 -8.84
C ALA A 535 10.35 18.64 -8.12
N GLN A 536 10.31 17.97 -6.96
CA GLN A 536 11.48 17.56 -6.21
C GLN A 536 12.41 16.68 -7.04
N SER A 537 11.85 15.68 -7.73
CA SER A 537 12.61 14.77 -8.59
C SER A 537 13.29 15.52 -9.74
N MET A 538 12.63 16.54 -10.31
CA MET A 538 13.23 17.38 -11.34
C MET A 538 14.39 18.22 -10.81
N LEU A 539 14.24 18.84 -9.63
CA LEU A 539 15.33 19.57 -8.97
C LEU A 539 16.53 18.67 -8.67
N LEU A 540 16.27 17.45 -8.18
CA LEU A 540 17.31 16.46 -7.92
C LEU A 540 18.05 16.04 -9.19
N ARG A 541 17.37 15.92 -10.33
CA ARG A 541 18.00 15.65 -11.63
C ARG A 541 18.96 16.77 -12.06
N LEU A 542 18.66 18.02 -11.73
CA LEU A 542 19.56 19.15 -12.02
C LEU A 542 20.86 19.10 -11.21
N THR A 543 20.97 18.24 -10.18
CA THR A 543 22.23 18.07 -9.44
C THR A 543 23.29 17.29 -10.22
N VAL A 544 22.91 16.59 -11.30
CA VAL A 544 23.83 15.86 -12.18
C VAL A 544 23.91 16.57 -13.53
N ALA A 545 25.10 17.02 -13.89
CA ALA A 545 25.40 17.68 -15.16
C ALA A 545 25.44 16.68 -16.33
N LYS A 546 26.09 15.53 -16.12
CA LYS A 546 26.15 14.42 -17.07
C LYS A 546 26.63 13.13 -16.39
N VAL A 547 26.35 12.00 -17.00
CA VAL A 547 26.93 10.70 -16.66
C VAL A 547 27.73 10.20 -17.86
N VAL A 548 28.96 9.76 -17.62
CA VAL A 548 29.85 9.19 -18.66
C VAL A 548 30.17 7.76 -18.29
N ARG A 549 29.87 6.84 -19.20
CA ARG A 549 30.18 5.42 -19.06
C ARG A 549 31.41 5.09 -19.92
N ALA A 550 32.45 4.55 -19.29
CA ALA A 550 33.60 3.96 -19.95
C ALA A 550 33.59 2.43 -19.77
N ASP A 551 34.51 1.72 -20.44
CA ASP A 551 34.58 0.24 -20.48
C ASP A 551 34.65 -0.44 -19.10
N ASP A 552 34.98 0.30 -18.03
CA ASP A 552 35.20 -0.21 -16.67
C ASP A 552 34.72 0.73 -15.54
N VAL A 553 34.17 1.92 -15.86
CA VAL A 553 33.94 2.98 -14.86
C VAL A 553 32.77 3.88 -15.25
N LEU A 554 31.97 4.29 -14.26
CA LEU A 554 30.87 5.24 -14.39
C LEU A 554 31.26 6.53 -13.68
N ASP A 555 31.36 7.61 -14.45
CA ASP A 555 31.63 8.95 -13.94
C ASP A 555 30.35 9.78 -13.91
N VAL A 556 29.90 10.15 -12.71
CA VAL A 556 28.79 11.09 -12.49
C VAL A 556 29.37 12.49 -12.24
N TYR A 557 29.09 13.42 -13.14
CA TYR A 557 29.50 14.81 -13.00
C TYR A 557 28.38 15.58 -12.31
N PHE A 558 28.66 16.15 -11.14
CA PHE A 558 27.69 16.96 -10.41
C PHE A 558 27.70 18.43 -10.86
N GLU A 559 26.50 19.01 -10.92
CA GLU A 559 26.29 20.43 -11.14
C GLU A 559 26.42 21.15 -9.77
N GLY A 560 27.54 21.84 -9.57
CA GLY A 560 27.80 22.55 -8.32
C GLY A 560 28.05 21.64 -7.11
N ASP A 561 27.79 22.16 -5.90
CA ASP A 561 28.08 21.50 -4.62
C ASP A 561 26.83 20.98 -3.89
N THR A 562 25.65 21.02 -4.54
CA THR A 562 24.38 20.54 -3.96
C THR A 562 24.41 19.05 -3.66
N PHE A 563 25.19 18.26 -4.39
CA PHE A 563 25.39 16.83 -4.12
C PHE A 563 25.89 16.53 -2.70
N LYS A 564 26.49 17.51 -2.01
CA LYS A 564 26.92 17.38 -0.61
C LYS A 564 25.75 17.32 0.38
N LYS A 565 24.52 17.59 -0.07
CA LYS A 565 23.30 17.59 0.75
C LYS A 565 22.44 16.34 0.57
N HIS A 566 22.77 15.47 -0.38
CA HIS A 566 21.95 14.33 -0.74
C HIS A 566 22.75 13.01 -0.73
N ASN A 567 22.03 11.90 -0.79
CA ASN A 567 22.60 10.57 -0.83
C ASN A 567 22.33 9.95 -2.21
N TYR A 568 23.40 9.65 -2.94
CA TYR A 568 23.36 9.09 -4.29
C TYR A 568 23.86 7.66 -4.25
N LYS A 569 23.19 6.74 -4.91
CA LYS A 569 23.59 5.33 -4.97
C LYS A 569 23.69 4.85 -6.40
N LEU A 570 24.67 4.01 -6.66
CA LEU A 570 24.90 3.32 -7.93
C LEU A 570 24.58 1.85 -7.75
N PHE A 571 23.76 1.34 -8.67
CA PHE A 571 23.46 -0.07 -8.81
C PHE A 571 23.96 -0.57 -10.16
N VAL A 572 24.47 -1.80 -10.17
CA VAL A 572 24.93 -2.51 -11.36
C VAL A 572 24.26 -3.87 -11.36
N ASN A 573 23.44 -4.15 -12.39
CA ASN A 573 22.56 -5.32 -12.46
C ASN A 573 21.72 -5.48 -11.19
N ASP A 574 21.14 -4.37 -10.73
CA ASP A 574 20.32 -4.24 -9.51
C ASP A 574 21.05 -4.57 -8.19
N LEU A 575 22.37 -4.78 -8.24
CA LEU A 575 23.21 -4.94 -7.07
C LEU A 575 23.87 -3.61 -6.69
N TYR A 576 23.81 -3.28 -5.41
CA TYR A 576 24.52 -2.13 -4.86
C TYR A 576 26.00 -2.17 -5.26
N ALA A 577 26.52 -1.05 -5.76
CA ALA A 577 27.90 -0.93 -6.21
C ALA A 577 28.68 0.12 -5.40
N SER A 578 28.14 1.33 -5.26
CA SER A 578 28.79 2.42 -4.53
C SER A 578 27.82 3.55 -4.20
N GLU A 579 28.23 4.50 -3.38
CA GLU A 579 27.41 5.67 -3.05
C GLU A 579 28.22 6.93 -2.75
N ILE A 580 27.54 8.08 -2.85
CA ILE A 580 27.93 9.34 -2.24
C ILE A 580 26.92 9.68 -1.16
N THR A 581 27.34 9.74 0.09
CA THR A 581 26.48 10.11 1.22
C THR A 581 26.94 11.46 1.75
N GLN A 582 26.13 12.49 1.52
CA GLN A 582 26.39 13.88 1.92
C GLN A 582 27.79 14.38 1.50
N GLY A 583 28.16 14.07 0.24
CA GLY A 583 29.45 14.46 -0.34
C GLY A 583 30.62 13.54 -0.03
N ASN A 584 30.45 12.55 0.84
CA ASN A 584 31.48 11.55 1.13
C ASN A 584 31.28 10.31 0.25
N ALA A 585 32.35 9.82 -0.36
CA ALA A 585 32.31 8.66 -1.23
C ALA A 585 32.50 7.36 -0.44
N TYR A 586 31.69 6.34 -0.75
CA TYR A 586 31.78 5.00 -0.18
C TYR A 586 31.81 3.97 -1.31
N TYR A 587 32.82 3.10 -1.28
CA TYR A 587 33.11 2.16 -2.37
C TYR A 587 33.28 2.85 -3.74
N SER A 588 33.76 4.10 -3.73
CA SER A 588 34.00 4.94 -4.90
C SER A 588 34.93 6.10 -4.53
N SER A 589 35.27 6.95 -5.50
CA SER A 589 35.99 8.21 -5.27
C SER A 589 35.21 9.41 -5.76
N VAL A 590 35.39 10.57 -5.12
CA VAL A 590 34.87 11.85 -5.62
C VAL A 590 36.00 12.89 -5.66
N SER A 591 36.20 13.53 -6.81
CA SER A 591 37.21 14.58 -7.01
C SER A 591 36.72 15.58 -8.04
N ASN A 592 36.92 16.88 -7.79
CA ASN A 592 36.48 17.95 -8.69
C ASN A 592 35.02 17.82 -9.16
N ARG A 593 34.12 17.44 -8.24
CA ARG A 593 32.68 17.19 -8.50
C ARG A 593 32.38 16.02 -9.44
N VAL A 594 33.34 15.13 -9.64
CA VAL A 594 33.16 13.89 -10.40
C VAL A 594 33.17 12.74 -9.42
N TRP A 595 32.07 12.00 -9.36
CA TRP A 595 31.98 10.72 -8.65
C TRP A 595 32.29 9.59 -9.61
N THR A 596 33.33 8.84 -9.29
CA THR A 596 33.88 7.75 -10.09
C THR A 596 33.66 6.44 -9.36
N SER A 597 32.94 5.51 -9.98
CA SER A 597 32.70 4.17 -9.43
C SER A 597 34.00 3.36 -9.27
N SER A 598 34.14 2.59 -8.18
CA SER A 598 35.30 1.69 -8.03
C SER A 598 35.10 0.30 -8.66
N LYS A 599 33.84 -0.11 -8.84
CA LYS A 599 33.46 -1.41 -9.39
C LYS A 599 33.56 -1.38 -10.91
N LYS A 600 34.29 -2.34 -11.49
CA LYS A 600 34.31 -2.58 -12.93
C LYS A 600 33.01 -3.23 -13.37
N PHE A 601 32.48 -2.79 -14.50
CA PHE A 601 31.25 -3.32 -15.08
C PHE A 601 31.42 -3.41 -16.61
N GLY A 602 30.85 -4.45 -17.22
CA GLY A 602 30.96 -4.69 -18.66
C GLY A 602 30.01 -3.82 -19.47
N GLY A 603 30.17 -3.81 -20.80
CA GLY A 603 29.31 -3.03 -21.72
C GLY A 603 27.82 -3.38 -21.64
N ASN A 604 27.50 -4.63 -21.30
CA ASN A 604 26.11 -5.11 -21.21
C ASN A 604 25.50 -4.96 -19.79
N ASP A 605 26.26 -4.46 -18.82
CA ASP A 605 25.73 -4.33 -17.45
C ASP A 605 24.68 -3.21 -17.40
N HIS A 606 23.62 -3.43 -16.63
CA HIS A 606 22.58 -2.45 -16.38
C HIS A 606 23.00 -1.55 -15.22
N CYS A 607 23.37 -0.30 -15.52
CA CYS A 607 23.82 0.68 -14.54
C CYS A 607 22.70 1.66 -14.21
N LYS A 608 22.43 1.86 -12.92
CA LYS A 608 21.41 2.80 -12.43
C LYS A 608 21.97 3.71 -11.35
N VAL A 609 21.87 5.01 -11.56
CA VAL A 609 22.19 6.04 -10.55
C VAL A 609 20.89 6.59 -10.01
N ILE A 610 20.74 6.52 -8.69
CA ILE A 610 19.59 7.07 -7.97
C ILE A 610 20.05 8.10 -6.94
N VAL A 611 19.13 8.97 -6.55
CA VAL A 611 19.27 9.82 -5.36
C VAL A 611 18.07 9.63 -4.46
N GLU A 612 18.32 9.57 -3.16
CA GLU A 612 17.30 9.46 -2.12
C GLU A 612 17.17 10.78 -1.39
N TYR A 613 15.94 11.31 -1.33
CA TYR A 613 15.62 12.52 -0.57
C TYR A 613 14.25 12.37 0.10
N GLN A 614 14.22 12.48 1.43
CA GLN A 614 12.99 12.37 2.25
C GLN A 614 12.14 11.13 1.91
N GLY A 615 12.78 9.98 1.67
CA GLY A 615 12.11 8.71 1.33
C GLY A 615 11.91 8.47 -0.16
N VAL A 616 11.84 9.54 -0.95
CA VAL A 616 11.67 9.47 -2.41
C VAL A 616 12.97 9.05 -3.08
N VAL A 617 12.89 7.99 -3.88
CA VAL A 617 13.96 7.53 -4.77
C VAL A 617 13.75 8.14 -6.15
N THR A 618 14.70 8.96 -6.62
CA THR A 618 14.70 9.50 -7.98
C THR A 618 15.81 8.86 -8.81
N THR A 619 15.44 8.19 -9.91
CA THR A 619 16.40 7.76 -10.93
C THR A 619 16.95 8.97 -11.67
N LEU A 620 18.27 9.12 -11.64
CA LEU A 620 19.04 10.16 -12.32
C LEU A 620 19.61 9.69 -13.65
N TYR A 621 19.97 8.41 -13.71
CA TYR A 621 20.50 7.74 -14.90
C TYR A 621 20.17 6.25 -14.83
N GLU A 622 19.83 5.66 -15.97
CA GLU A 622 19.61 4.24 -16.15
C GLU A 622 20.09 3.90 -17.57
N SER A 623 21.00 2.94 -17.70
CA SER A 623 21.51 2.53 -19.01
C SER A 623 20.49 1.61 -19.71
N ASP A 624 20.19 1.85 -20.98
CA ASP A 624 19.29 0.97 -21.74
C ASP A 624 19.95 -0.40 -22.00
N ALA A 625 19.16 -1.48 -21.99
CA ALA A 625 19.62 -2.83 -22.36
C ALA A 625 20.13 -2.93 -23.82
N ALA A 626 19.89 -1.90 -24.64
CA ALA A 626 20.23 -1.85 -26.06
C ALA A 626 21.56 -1.15 -26.39
N ASP A 627 22.38 -0.78 -25.39
CA ASP A 627 23.75 -0.25 -25.61
C ASP A 627 24.76 -1.34 -26.04
N ALA A 628 24.29 -2.47 -26.55
CA ALA A 628 25.10 -3.40 -27.33
C ALA A 628 25.35 -2.83 -28.73
N MET A 629 26.23 -1.84 -28.86
CA MET A 629 26.86 -1.51 -30.13
C MET A 629 28.37 -1.64 -30.05
N THR A 630 28.85 -2.73 -30.66
CA THR A 630 29.98 -2.78 -31.58
C THR A 630 31.03 -1.68 -31.42
N ALA A 631 32.17 -2.07 -30.85
CA ALA A 631 33.43 -1.42 -31.12
C ALA A 631 33.71 -1.39 -32.64
N SER A 632 33.73 -0.20 -33.25
CA SER A 632 34.66 0.18 -34.33
C SER A 632 34.34 1.54 -34.98
N ALA A 633 35.34 2.43 -34.87
CA ALA A 633 35.76 3.45 -35.86
C ALA A 633 35.03 4.82 -35.95
N LEU A 634 35.72 5.84 -35.43
CA LEU A 634 36.04 7.15 -36.02
C LEU A 634 35.51 7.43 -37.44
N GLN A 635 34.77 8.53 -37.65
CA GLN A 635 35.24 9.78 -38.29
C GLN A 635 34.11 10.82 -38.46
N GLU A 636 34.53 12.09 -38.53
CA GLU A 636 33.76 13.32 -38.70
C GLU A 636 32.82 13.38 -39.92
N GLY A 637 31.84 14.29 -39.87
CA GLY A 637 31.34 15.00 -41.05
C GLY A 637 29.82 15.04 -41.23
N ASP A 638 29.26 16.24 -41.07
CA ASP A 638 28.12 16.83 -41.79
C ASP A 638 26.79 16.08 -42.06
N VAL A 639 25.72 16.75 -41.61
CA VAL A 639 24.53 17.11 -42.41
C VAL A 639 23.38 16.08 -42.61
N THR A 640 22.22 16.48 -42.06
CA THR A 640 20.81 16.31 -42.48
C THR A 640 20.01 14.99 -42.34
N GLN A 641 18.84 15.21 -41.72
CA GLN A 641 17.48 14.77 -42.07
C GLN A 641 17.00 13.33 -41.84
N CYS A 642 15.89 13.28 -41.08
CA CYS A 642 14.64 12.52 -41.21
C CYS A 642 14.64 11.12 -41.86
N GLY A 643 14.04 10.17 -41.14
CA GLY A 643 13.43 8.98 -41.73
C GLY A 643 12.84 8.03 -40.70
N LEU A 644 11.51 8.09 -40.54
CA LEU A 644 10.67 6.98 -40.07
C LEU A 644 10.99 5.71 -40.87
N GLU A 645 10.99 4.55 -40.21
CA GLU A 645 10.25 3.34 -40.63
C GLU A 645 10.43 2.17 -39.64
N LYS A 646 9.29 1.64 -39.15
CA LYS A 646 8.98 0.22 -38.82
C LYS A 646 10.00 -0.51 -37.92
N PHE A 647 9.73 -0.84 -36.66
CA PHE A 647 8.59 -1.55 -36.05
C PHE A 647 8.42 -1.14 -34.59
#